data_AF-A0A967Z4V4-F1
#
_entry.id   AF-A0A967Z4V4-F1
#
_cell.length_a   1.000
_cell.length_b   1.000
_cell.length_c   1.000
_cell.angle_alpha   90.00
_cell.angle_beta   90.00
_cell.angle_gamma   90.00
#
_symmetry.space_group_name_H-M   'P 1'
#
loop_
_entity.id
_entity.type
_entity.pdbx_description
1 polymer ?
#
loop_
_entity_poly.entity_id
_entity_poly.type
_entity_poly.pdbx_seq_one_letter_code
_entity_poly.pdbx_strand_id
1 'polypeptide(L)'
;MENTIAITPSHACDPSIAIAACRAGGLGLLDVGLTHPDDAIRNSLHRLATYAGKNGRWGIRWDTLGQKSRSVTKLQKSLENPIEVLLLAGVAKASLAEELKQARQLADQVFLEARSLPEALAAQNTGYDGIIIKGHEAGGGVGRDSSFIMAQHLHRRLKLPFSIQGGIGPNTAAAARLAGATGVVLCEQLWLTEESPFSKEDREIWAKLDGSETTCVGKDDEWFRFYSHSGRKKLRELDTNSVNGKWYATLRNFLTNPDDDPLLPLGQDIAFAQTFAQRFGTVGRAVTALNQSMSENVCTARQHQALAANAPLAQTHGTTYPIVQGPMTRVSDVAPFCKAVADGGGLPFLALALMRAPQVHELLKETQAQLGAMPWGVGILGFVPLQLRQEQLEVIKEFKPPFAIIAGGRPNQAAELEAIGISTYLHVPSPGLLEMYLKEGARKFIFEGRECGGHVGPRTSFTLWESAIQILLNARLDRTEQIQILFAGGISDSLSAAMVATIAAPLTAREMKIGVLMGTSYLFTEEAVRCGAITKQYQKQALACKDTTLLTSGIGHAVRCALTPYAKEFDTKKNELIRAGKSNEEVRLALERLNLGRLRIASKGVTRDSNKSIVKVDTKTQQRDGMYMIGDVASLYKKTFSIVDLHAEVSKEHQKYLSSVEIVTTKTEEEARKQKHEDIAIVGMACLFPGASNVKEYWHNILNRVDAIQEVSTERWNPDTFYDPDRRTPDKSYSKWGGFIRDIQFDPLKYGIPPASLKSTEPMQLLALETAWQALKDAGYHEREFPREKTSVIFGVGGTFDLGMDYVFRTMLMHHLPHVDTLTSEEREKIIRSLYEQLPEWTEDSFPGFLGNVFAGRIANRLNLMGSNFTIDAACASSLAAVEVASRQLQAQLCDLALVGTADGNNNPFAYLSFSKTHALSPHGRCRTFDDSADGIVISEGVAAMVLKRLPDAERDGDRIYAVIKGVGSSSDGRNKSLTAPHPAGQVAALQRAYEDARISPDTVQLVEAHGTGTAVGDKAEIQSLNAVFDGQASASQYCAVGSVKSMIGHTKIAAGMAGLMKCVLALKHRTLPATIGVEMPNSHVDFSRTPFYINTENRPWLSPHQDHPRRAAVSAFGFGGTNFHAV
;
A
#
# COMPACT_ATOMS: atom_id res chain seq x y z
N MET A 1 -19.61 -7.38 2.37
CA MET A 1 -18.56 -7.86 1.47
C MET A 1 -18.01 -6.64 0.74
N GLU A 2 -16.91 -6.12 1.26
CA GLU A 2 -16.12 -5.05 0.64
C GLU A 2 -15.06 -5.75 -0.19
N ASN A 3 -15.31 -5.95 -1.48
CA ASN A 3 -14.44 -6.78 -2.29
C ASN A 3 -13.70 -5.95 -3.32
N THR A 4 -12.41 -5.73 -3.09
CA THR A 4 -11.47 -5.43 -4.17
C THR A 4 -11.24 -6.72 -4.97
N ILE A 5 -11.44 -6.65 -6.29
CA ILE A 5 -11.26 -7.78 -7.21
C ILE A 5 -9.96 -7.54 -7.98
N ALA A 6 -9.03 -8.49 -7.94
CA ALA A 6 -7.82 -8.43 -8.77
C ALA A 6 -7.92 -9.43 -9.92
N ILE A 7 -7.81 -8.96 -11.15
CA ILE A 7 -7.85 -9.79 -12.35
C ILE A 7 -6.45 -9.87 -12.96
N THR A 8 -5.97 -11.09 -13.24
CA THR A 8 -4.66 -11.31 -13.85
C THR A 8 -4.62 -10.88 -15.33
N PRO A 9 -3.44 -10.63 -15.92
CA PRO A 9 -3.33 -10.32 -17.34
C PRO A 9 -3.80 -11.50 -18.22
N SER A 10 -4.72 -11.21 -19.16
CA SER A 10 -5.36 -12.21 -20.03
C SER A 10 -4.43 -12.96 -20.98
N HIS A 11 -3.20 -12.48 -21.18
CA HIS A 11 -2.21 -13.04 -22.12
C HIS A 11 -1.04 -13.74 -21.40
N ALA A 12 -1.05 -13.77 -20.06
CA ALA A 12 0.01 -14.38 -19.26
C ALA A 12 -0.41 -15.72 -18.63
N CYS A 13 -1.70 -15.91 -18.34
CA CYS A 13 -2.23 -17.08 -17.61
C CYS A 13 -1.45 -17.41 -16.32
N ASP A 14 -0.97 -16.39 -15.59
CA ASP A 14 -0.25 -16.57 -14.33
C ASP A 14 -1.10 -16.12 -13.12
N PRO A 15 -1.22 -16.95 -12.07
CA PRO A 15 -2.11 -16.69 -10.94
C PRO A 15 -1.50 -15.82 -9.83
N SER A 16 -0.25 -15.37 -9.94
CA SER A 16 0.49 -14.76 -8.80
C SER A 16 -0.20 -13.50 -8.27
N ILE A 17 -0.69 -12.63 -9.16
CA ILE A 17 -1.49 -11.45 -8.78
C ILE A 17 -2.78 -11.86 -8.05
N ALA A 18 -3.50 -12.86 -8.57
CA ALA A 18 -4.73 -13.34 -7.95
C ALA A 18 -4.46 -13.94 -6.57
N ILE A 19 -3.41 -14.76 -6.41
CA ILE A 19 -2.99 -15.35 -5.12
C ILE A 19 -2.72 -14.26 -4.09
N ALA A 20 -1.96 -13.23 -4.45
CA ALA A 20 -1.61 -12.15 -3.54
C ALA A 20 -2.84 -11.34 -3.12
N ALA A 21 -3.77 -11.08 -4.03
CA ALA A 21 -5.03 -10.43 -3.70
C ALA A 21 -5.89 -11.27 -2.73
N CYS A 22 -5.97 -12.59 -2.93
CA CYS A 22 -6.70 -13.50 -2.03
C CYS A 22 -6.18 -13.43 -0.60
N ARG A 23 -4.84 -13.44 -0.43
CA ARG A 23 -4.18 -13.36 0.87
C ARG A 23 -4.40 -12.02 1.58
N ALA A 24 -4.64 -10.96 0.82
CA ALA A 24 -4.97 -9.63 1.34
C ALA A 24 -6.48 -9.40 1.54
N GLY A 25 -7.31 -10.45 1.49
CA GLY A 25 -8.75 -10.36 1.70
C GLY A 25 -9.57 -9.90 0.48
N GLY A 26 -8.93 -9.76 -0.68
CA GLY A 26 -9.61 -9.50 -1.96
C GLY A 26 -10.10 -10.78 -2.65
N LEU A 27 -10.82 -10.60 -3.76
CA LEU A 27 -11.19 -11.68 -4.68
C LEU A 27 -10.16 -11.76 -5.82
N GLY A 28 -9.40 -12.85 -5.89
CA GLY A 28 -8.44 -13.08 -6.98
C GLY A 28 -9.06 -13.84 -8.16
N LEU A 29 -9.11 -13.24 -9.35
CA LEU A 29 -9.61 -13.89 -10.56
C LEU A 29 -8.46 -14.16 -11.55
N LEU A 30 -8.29 -15.42 -11.93
CA LEU A 30 -7.42 -15.80 -13.03
C LEU A 30 -8.15 -15.56 -14.36
N ASP A 31 -7.68 -14.61 -15.15
CA ASP A 31 -8.03 -14.51 -16.56
C ASP A 31 -7.24 -15.55 -17.36
N VAL A 32 -7.97 -16.55 -17.86
CA VAL A 32 -7.38 -17.68 -18.59
C VAL A 32 -7.11 -17.37 -20.06
N GLY A 33 -7.47 -16.17 -20.52
CA GLY A 33 -7.22 -15.73 -21.87
C GLY A 33 -7.95 -16.50 -22.96
N LEU A 34 -7.53 -16.25 -24.21
CA LEU A 34 -8.20 -16.75 -25.41
C LEU A 34 -7.44 -17.88 -26.11
N THR A 35 -6.13 -17.96 -25.91
CA THR A 35 -5.22 -18.82 -26.71
C THR A 35 -4.46 -19.85 -25.89
N HIS A 36 -4.57 -19.82 -24.55
CA HIS A 36 -3.84 -20.75 -23.69
C HIS A 36 -4.40 -22.18 -23.76
N PRO A 37 -3.54 -23.21 -23.79
CA PRO A 37 -3.97 -24.60 -23.82
C PRO A 37 -4.55 -25.04 -22.47
N ASP A 38 -5.43 -26.06 -22.48
CA ASP A 38 -6.12 -26.57 -21.29
C ASP A 38 -5.17 -26.97 -20.15
N ASP A 39 -3.99 -27.50 -20.46
CA ASP A 39 -2.99 -27.91 -19.46
C ASP A 39 -2.37 -26.72 -18.72
N ALA A 40 -2.13 -25.61 -19.42
CA ALA A 40 -1.62 -24.39 -18.80
C ALA A 40 -2.66 -23.80 -17.84
N ILE A 41 -3.93 -23.79 -18.27
CA ILE A 41 -5.05 -23.34 -17.45
C ILE A 41 -5.15 -24.19 -16.18
N ARG A 42 -5.14 -25.54 -16.32
CA ARG A 42 -5.19 -26.47 -15.16
C ARG A 42 -4.06 -26.23 -14.17
N ASN A 43 -2.82 -26.08 -14.64
CA ASN A 43 -1.67 -25.84 -13.78
C ASN A 43 -1.78 -24.52 -13.00
N SER A 44 -2.21 -23.44 -13.65
CA SER A 44 -2.39 -22.14 -13.00
C SER A 44 -3.53 -22.15 -12.00
N LEU A 45 -4.63 -22.86 -12.28
CA LEU A 45 -5.72 -23.06 -11.34
C LEU A 45 -5.30 -23.87 -10.12
N HIS A 46 -4.52 -24.94 -10.31
CA HIS A 46 -3.99 -25.72 -9.20
C HIS A 46 -3.11 -24.86 -8.28
N ARG A 47 -2.22 -24.03 -8.85
CA ARG A 47 -1.43 -23.06 -8.09
C ARG A 47 -2.32 -22.06 -7.33
N LEU A 48 -3.32 -21.48 -7.98
CA LEU A 48 -4.24 -20.53 -7.36
C LEU A 48 -4.97 -21.16 -6.16
N ALA A 49 -5.60 -22.32 -6.35
CA ALA A 49 -6.31 -23.05 -5.31
C ALA A 49 -5.42 -23.43 -4.13
N THR A 50 -4.17 -23.83 -4.41
CA THR A 50 -3.20 -24.24 -3.38
C THR A 50 -2.72 -23.06 -2.53
N TYR A 51 -2.53 -21.89 -3.15
CA TYR A 51 -1.83 -20.77 -2.52
C TYR A 51 -2.72 -19.58 -2.14
N ALA A 52 -4.00 -19.55 -2.53
CA ALA A 52 -4.94 -18.48 -2.20
C ALA A 52 -5.14 -18.24 -0.69
N GLY A 53 -4.77 -19.20 0.17
CA GLY A 53 -4.92 -19.14 1.62
C GLY A 53 -6.26 -19.71 2.10
N LYS A 54 -6.33 -20.12 3.37
CA LYS A 54 -7.48 -20.90 3.91
C LYS A 54 -8.84 -20.21 3.79
N ASN A 55 -8.86 -18.88 3.76
CA ASN A 55 -10.07 -18.06 3.60
C ASN A 55 -10.03 -17.19 2.32
N GLY A 56 -9.06 -17.41 1.44
CA GLY A 56 -8.90 -16.62 0.23
C GLY A 56 -9.99 -16.93 -0.78
N ARG A 57 -10.68 -15.91 -1.27
CA ARG A 57 -11.73 -16.05 -2.29
C ARG A 57 -11.14 -15.95 -3.68
N TRP A 58 -11.41 -16.91 -4.55
CA TRP A 58 -10.80 -16.93 -5.89
C TRP A 58 -11.73 -17.46 -6.98
N GLY A 59 -11.39 -17.19 -8.23
CA GLY A 59 -12.22 -17.58 -9.36
C GLY A 59 -11.55 -17.43 -10.71
N ILE A 60 -12.36 -17.52 -11.76
CA ILE A 60 -11.92 -17.46 -13.16
C ILE A 60 -12.68 -16.37 -13.89
N ARG A 61 -11.97 -15.65 -14.77
CA ARG A 61 -12.59 -14.85 -15.85
C ARG A 61 -12.56 -15.65 -17.14
N TRP A 62 -13.73 -15.84 -17.75
CA TRP A 62 -13.92 -16.57 -19.01
C TRP A 62 -14.61 -15.70 -20.05
N ASP A 63 -13.89 -15.34 -21.11
CA ASP A 63 -14.44 -14.60 -22.25
C ASP A 63 -14.93 -15.55 -23.35
N THR A 64 -16.23 -15.46 -23.66
CA THR A 64 -16.90 -16.28 -24.69
C THR A 64 -16.77 -15.70 -26.09
N LEU A 65 -16.45 -14.39 -26.22
CA LEU A 65 -16.48 -13.63 -27.48
C LEU A 65 -17.76 -13.84 -28.32
N GLY A 66 -18.88 -14.19 -27.68
CA GLY A 66 -20.13 -14.54 -28.35
C GLY A 66 -19.99 -15.73 -29.31
N GLN A 67 -19.11 -16.69 -29.03
CA GLN A 67 -18.88 -17.88 -29.85
C GLN A 67 -19.33 -19.17 -29.13
N LYS A 68 -20.06 -20.03 -29.86
CA LYS A 68 -20.40 -21.38 -29.38
C LYS A 68 -19.16 -22.25 -29.08
N SER A 69 -18.07 -22.03 -29.81
CA SER A 69 -16.77 -22.70 -29.62
C SER A 69 -16.08 -22.35 -28.30
N ARG A 70 -16.50 -21.27 -27.61
CA ARG A 70 -16.04 -20.88 -26.27
C ARG A 70 -17.19 -20.73 -25.27
N SER A 71 -18.27 -21.49 -25.45
CA SER A 71 -19.33 -21.62 -24.45
C SER A 71 -18.80 -22.15 -23.11
N VAL A 72 -19.53 -21.93 -22.03
CA VAL A 72 -19.16 -22.37 -20.69
C VAL A 72 -18.97 -23.89 -20.60
N THR A 73 -19.71 -24.66 -21.41
CA THR A 73 -19.50 -26.12 -21.56
C THR A 73 -18.05 -26.49 -21.92
N LYS A 74 -17.31 -25.63 -22.63
CA LYS A 74 -15.92 -25.89 -22.99
C LYS A 74 -14.96 -25.69 -21.82
N LEU A 75 -15.22 -24.71 -20.97
CA LEU A 75 -14.45 -24.47 -19.75
C LEU A 75 -14.53 -25.67 -18.79
N GLN A 76 -15.65 -26.40 -18.76
CA GLN A 76 -15.80 -27.60 -17.93
C GLN A 76 -14.68 -28.63 -18.16
N LYS A 77 -14.13 -28.73 -19.38
CA LYS A 77 -13.05 -29.68 -19.69
C LYS A 77 -11.72 -29.31 -19.02
N SER A 78 -11.52 -28.04 -18.72
CA SER A 78 -10.32 -27.50 -18.11
C SER A 78 -10.46 -27.40 -16.59
N LEU A 79 -11.61 -27.78 -16.02
CA LEU A 79 -11.89 -27.77 -14.58
C LEU A 79 -11.97 -29.19 -14.02
N GLU A 80 -11.24 -29.43 -12.93
CA GLU A 80 -11.30 -30.71 -12.20
C GLU A 80 -12.36 -30.67 -11.09
N ASN A 81 -12.59 -29.50 -10.51
CA ASN A 81 -13.56 -29.27 -9.43
C ASN A 81 -14.35 -27.97 -9.70
N PRO A 82 -15.56 -27.82 -9.12
CA PRO A 82 -16.25 -26.54 -9.09
C PRO A 82 -15.39 -25.44 -8.45
N ILE A 83 -15.53 -24.22 -8.95
CA ILE A 83 -14.82 -23.04 -8.46
C ILE A 83 -15.77 -22.12 -7.68
N GLU A 84 -15.23 -21.22 -6.86
CA GLU A 84 -16.10 -20.34 -6.06
C GLU A 84 -16.77 -19.27 -6.93
N VAL A 85 -16.00 -18.61 -7.81
CA VAL A 85 -16.49 -17.51 -8.65
C VAL A 85 -16.15 -17.72 -10.13
N LEU A 86 -17.16 -17.59 -11.00
CA LEU A 86 -16.98 -17.53 -12.45
C LEU A 86 -17.49 -16.18 -12.99
N LEU A 87 -16.58 -15.40 -13.56
CA LEU A 87 -16.89 -14.16 -14.27
C LEU A 87 -16.98 -14.44 -15.77
N LEU A 88 -18.17 -14.30 -16.34
CA LEU A 88 -18.40 -14.44 -17.78
C LEU A 88 -18.25 -13.12 -18.51
N ALA A 89 -17.50 -13.12 -19.61
CA ALA A 89 -17.32 -11.98 -20.50
C ALA A 89 -17.76 -12.30 -21.94
N GLY A 90 -18.10 -11.24 -22.69
CA GLY A 90 -18.43 -11.36 -24.12
C GLY A 90 -19.71 -12.14 -24.44
N VAL A 91 -20.58 -12.41 -23.46
CA VAL A 91 -21.78 -13.24 -23.66
C VAL A 91 -22.80 -12.49 -24.52
N ALA A 92 -23.25 -13.14 -25.60
CA ALA A 92 -24.29 -12.58 -26.45
C ALA A 92 -25.62 -12.48 -25.69
N LYS A 93 -26.36 -11.38 -25.86
CA LYS A 93 -27.64 -11.13 -25.16
C LYS A 93 -28.64 -12.30 -25.29
N ALA A 94 -28.69 -12.94 -26.45
CA ALA A 94 -29.58 -14.09 -26.71
C ALA A 94 -29.18 -15.37 -25.96
N SER A 95 -27.93 -15.47 -25.47
CA SER A 95 -27.37 -16.65 -24.82
C SER A 95 -27.21 -16.49 -23.30
N LEU A 96 -27.57 -15.34 -22.72
CA LEU A 96 -27.37 -15.05 -21.28
C LEU A 96 -27.94 -16.12 -20.36
N ALA A 97 -29.16 -16.60 -20.63
CA ALA A 97 -29.83 -17.60 -19.80
C ALA A 97 -29.24 -19.01 -19.97
N GLU A 98 -28.81 -19.35 -21.19
CA GLU A 98 -28.18 -20.64 -21.49
C GLU A 98 -26.81 -20.76 -20.83
N GLU A 99 -25.96 -19.73 -20.98
CA GLU A 99 -24.62 -19.71 -20.39
C GLU A 99 -24.68 -19.65 -18.85
N LEU A 100 -25.63 -18.90 -18.26
CA LEU A 100 -25.82 -18.90 -16.81
C LEU A 100 -26.18 -20.28 -16.26
N LYS A 101 -27.07 -21.01 -16.96
CA LYS A 101 -27.46 -22.37 -16.56
C LYS A 101 -26.26 -23.31 -16.54
N GLN A 102 -25.37 -23.20 -17.53
CA GLN A 102 -24.14 -24.00 -17.59
C GLN A 102 -23.14 -23.57 -16.51
N ALA A 103 -22.97 -22.26 -16.30
CA ALA A 103 -22.03 -21.70 -15.33
C ALA A 103 -22.35 -22.09 -13.89
N ARG A 104 -23.64 -22.18 -13.52
CA ARG A 104 -24.08 -22.64 -12.19
C ARG A 104 -23.75 -24.11 -11.90
N GLN A 105 -23.37 -24.89 -12.91
CA GLN A 105 -22.85 -26.25 -12.70
C GLN A 105 -21.35 -26.27 -12.37
N LEU A 106 -20.65 -25.16 -12.65
CA LEU A 106 -19.20 -25.05 -12.52
C LEU A 106 -18.77 -24.13 -11.39
N ALA A 107 -19.63 -23.20 -10.95
CA ALA A 107 -19.29 -22.24 -9.92
C ALA A 107 -20.42 -21.94 -8.94
N ASP A 108 -20.06 -21.61 -7.70
CA ASP A 108 -21.00 -21.22 -6.64
C ASP A 108 -21.64 -19.85 -6.92
N GLN A 109 -20.85 -18.92 -7.46
CA GLN A 109 -21.32 -17.59 -7.86
C GLN A 109 -20.93 -17.28 -9.31
N VAL A 110 -21.89 -16.76 -10.08
CA VAL A 110 -21.70 -16.40 -11.48
C VAL A 110 -21.92 -14.91 -11.69
N PHE A 111 -20.85 -14.23 -12.12
CA PHE A 111 -20.83 -12.81 -12.42
C PHE A 111 -20.81 -12.59 -13.94
N LEU A 112 -21.30 -11.44 -14.39
CA LEU A 112 -21.24 -11.03 -15.79
C LEU A 112 -20.44 -9.73 -15.96
N GLU A 113 -19.56 -9.66 -16.96
CA GLU A 113 -19.05 -8.39 -17.46
C GLU A 113 -20.12 -7.71 -18.33
N ALA A 114 -20.58 -6.53 -17.92
CA ALA A 114 -21.51 -5.72 -18.69
C ALA A 114 -20.91 -4.37 -19.08
N ARG A 115 -21.28 -3.88 -20.25
CA ARG A 115 -20.71 -2.69 -20.89
C ARG A 115 -21.69 -1.52 -20.95
N SER A 116 -22.93 -1.75 -20.55
CA SER A 116 -24.01 -0.77 -20.61
C SER A 116 -25.10 -1.06 -19.57
N LEU A 117 -25.90 -0.04 -19.22
CA LEU A 117 -27.06 -0.22 -18.33
C LEU A 117 -28.07 -1.27 -18.88
N PRO A 118 -28.41 -1.32 -20.18
CA PRO A 118 -29.26 -2.37 -20.72
C PRO A 118 -28.71 -3.80 -20.55
N GLU A 119 -27.39 -4.00 -20.71
CA GLU A 119 -26.75 -5.29 -20.44
C GLU A 119 -26.82 -5.65 -18.95
N ALA A 120 -26.57 -4.68 -18.08
CA ALA A 120 -26.63 -4.90 -16.63
C ALA A 120 -28.05 -5.27 -16.16
N LEU A 121 -29.08 -4.58 -16.66
CA LEU A 121 -30.48 -4.91 -16.36
C LEU A 121 -30.88 -6.27 -16.95
N ALA A 122 -30.36 -6.65 -18.11
CA ALA A 122 -30.60 -7.98 -18.68
C ALA A 122 -29.99 -9.09 -17.81
N ALA A 123 -28.77 -8.87 -17.28
CA ALA A 123 -28.12 -9.80 -16.35
C ALA A 123 -28.93 -9.97 -15.05
N GLN A 124 -29.39 -8.86 -14.47
CA GLN A 124 -30.26 -8.88 -13.28
C GLN A 124 -31.54 -9.67 -13.54
N ASN A 125 -32.21 -9.43 -14.67
CA ASN A 125 -33.46 -10.13 -15.01
C ASN A 125 -33.24 -11.61 -15.32
N THR A 126 -32.03 -12.00 -15.70
CA THR A 126 -31.66 -13.40 -15.97
C THR A 126 -31.28 -14.16 -14.70
N GLY A 127 -30.84 -13.46 -13.64
CA GLY A 127 -30.51 -14.05 -12.33
C GLY A 127 -29.01 -14.32 -12.11
N TYR A 128 -28.13 -13.51 -12.69
CA TYR A 128 -26.70 -13.50 -12.31
C TYR A 128 -26.53 -13.03 -10.86
N ASP A 129 -25.44 -13.43 -10.18
CA ASP A 129 -25.19 -13.10 -8.77
C ASP A 129 -24.55 -11.72 -8.57
N GLY A 130 -23.85 -11.24 -9.60
CA GLY A 130 -23.24 -9.92 -9.61
C GLY A 130 -22.75 -9.50 -10.99
N ILE A 131 -22.27 -8.26 -11.11
CA ILE A 131 -21.81 -7.67 -12.38
C ILE A 131 -20.46 -6.98 -12.19
N ILE A 132 -19.57 -7.10 -13.17
CA ILE A 132 -18.46 -6.17 -13.34
C ILE A 132 -18.82 -5.21 -14.48
N ILE A 133 -19.03 -3.94 -14.15
CA ILE A 133 -19.30 -2.92 -15.17
C ILE A 133 -18.00 -2.37 -15.73
N LYS A 134 -17.88 -2.40 -17.06
CA LYS A 134 -16.70 -1.97 -17.80
C LYS A 134 -16.88 -0.52 -18.26
N GLY A 135 -16.12 0.41 -17.69
CA GLY A 135 -16.02 1.76 -18.20
C GLY A 135 -15.35 1.82 -19.57
N HIS A 136 -15.64 2.86 -20.35
CA HIS A 136 -15.02 3.12 -21.65
C HIS A 136 -13.48 3.14 -21.63
N GLU A 137 -12.88 3.43 -20.47
CA GLU A 137 -11.44 3.45 -20.22
C GLU A 137 -10.82 2.08 -19.93
N ALA A 138 -11.60 1.03 -19.65
CA ALA A 138 -11.09 -0.32 -19.38
C ALA A 138 -10.53 -1.02 -20.63
N GLY A 139 -9.66 -2.02 -20.46
CA GLY A 139 -9.11 -2.81 -21.57
C GLY A 139 -10.10 -3.83 -22.14
N GLY A 140 -10.02 -4.14 -23.44
CA GLY A 140 -10.89 -5.14 -24.07
C GLY A 140 -12.28 -4.61 -24.42
N GLY A 141 -13.32 -5.46 -24.34
CA GLY A 141 -14.69 -5.08 -24.71
C GLY A 141 -15.29 -4.04 -23.77
N VAL A 142 -15.71 -2.89 -24.30
CA VAL A 142 -16.21 -1.73 -23.53
C VAL A 142 -17.45 -1.11 -24.17
N GLY A 143 -18.14 -0.29 -23.38
CA GLY A 143 -19.24 0.56 -23.85
C GLY A 143 -18.79 1.97 -24.20
N ARG A 144 -19.76 2.89 -24.34
CA ARG A 144 -19.52 4.32 -24.62
C ARG A 144 -19.30 5.14 -23.36
N ASP A 145 -20.01 4.82 -22.29
CA ASP A 145 -19.95 5.58 -21.05
C ASP A 145 -18.66 5.28 -20.30
N SER A 146 -18.02 6.31 -19.75
CA SER A 146 -16.93 6.13 -18.80
C SER A 146 -17.44 5.52 -17.49
N SER A 147 -16.52 4.99 -16.68
CA SER A 147 -16.86 4.50 -15.34
C SER A 147 -17.61 5.56 -14.50
N PHE A 148 -17.23 6.83 -14.62
CA PHE A 148 -17.86 7.92 -13.89
C PHE A 148 -19.33 8.16 -14.31
N ILE A 149 -19.62 8.11 -15.61
CA ILE A 149 -20.99 8.27 -16.14
C ILE A 149 -21.81 7.00 -15.87
N MET A 150 -21.21 5.82 -16.04
CA MET A 150 -21.87 4.54 -15.82
C MET A 150 -22.32 4.37 -14.36
N ALA A 151 -21.47 4.76 -13.40
CA ALA A 151 -21.83 4.76 -11.98
C ALA A 151 -23.09 5.59 -11.71
N GLN A 152 -23.23 6.75 -12.35
CA GLN A 152 -24.42 7.61 -12.24
C GLN A 152 -25.65 6.97 -12.88
N HIS A 153 -25.52 6.31 -14.03
CA HIS A 153 -26.64 5.58 -14.66
C HIS A 153 -27.13 4.39 -13.85
N LEU A 154 -26.21 3.67 -13.20
CA LEU A 154 -26.53 2.49 -12.39
C LEU A 154 -27.16 2.84 -11.05
N HIS A 155 -26.76 3.99 -10.47
CA HIS A 155 -27.19 4.39 -9.14
C HIS A 155 -28.73 4.38 -9.01
N ARG A 156 -29.22 3.64 -8.01
CA ARG A 156 -30.66 3.40 -7.71
C ARG A 156 -31.46 2.70 -8.82
N ARG A 157 -30.86 2.38 -9.97
CA ARG A 157 -31.54 1.66 -11.08
C ARG A 157 -31.20 0.18 -11.10
N LEU A 158 -29.97 -0.20 -10.72
CA LEU A 158 -29.54 -1.58 -10.58
C LEU A 158 -29.66 -2.01 -9.11
N LYS A 159 -30.29 -3.16 -8.86
CA LYS A 159 -30.37 -3.79 -7.54
C LYS A 159 -29.31 -4.87 -7.34
N LEU A 160 -28.84 -5.46 -8.43
CA LEU A 160 -27.82 -6.49 -8.40
C LEU A 160 -26.46 -5.89 -7.93
N PRO A 161 -25.70 -6.59 -7.06
CA PRO A 161 -24.35 -6.17 -6.69
C PRO A 161 -23.48 -5.95 -7.91
N PHE A 162 -22.75 -4.84 -7.95
CA PHE A 162 -21.85 -4.54 -9.05
C PHE A 162 -20.50 -4.02 -8.56
N SER A 163 -19.47 -4.30 -9.34
CA SER A 163 -18.14 -3.72 -9.21
C SER A 163 -17.78 -2.94 -10.47
N ILE A 164 -16.91 -1.93 -10.34
CA ILE A 164 -16.50 -1.09 -11.48
C ILE A 164 -15.08 -1.42 -11.90
N GLN A 165 -14.86 -1.59 -13.20
CA GLN A 165 -13.54 -1.70 -13.84
C GLN A 165 -13.31 -0.51 -14.79
N GLY A 166 -12.13 0.12 -14.67
CA GLY A 166 -11.72 1.27 -15.46
C GLY A 166 -11.71 2.55 -14.62
N GLY A 167 -10.60 3.28 -14.65
CA GLY A 167 -10.36 4.52 -13.93
C GLY A 167 -10.20 4.33 -12.42
N ILE A 168 -9.92 3.12 -11.93
CA ILE A 168 -9.89 2.82 -10.50
C ILE A 168 -8.50 3.04 -9.91
N GLY A 169 -8.42 3.97 -8.96
CA GLY A 169 -7.32 4.18 -8.02
C GLY A 169 -7.85 4.44 -6.61
N PRO A 170 -7.00 4.75 -5.62
CA PRO A 170 -7.42 4.92 -4.23
C PRO A 170 -8.57 5.92 -4.02
N ASN A 171 -8.60 7.02 -4.80
CA ASN A 171 -9.60 8.07 -4.59
C ASN A 171 -10.87 7.81 -5.40
N THR A 172 -10.73 7.35 -6.64
CA THR A 172 -11.89 6.97 -7.48
C THR A 172 -12.59 5.71 -7.00
N ALA A 173 -11.89 4.79 -6.30
CA ALA A 173 -12.51 3.63 -5.66
C ALA A 173 -13.53 4.06 -4.58
N ALA A 174 -13.17 5.06 -3.76
CA ALA A 174 -14.08 5.62 -2.76
C ALA A 174 -15.33 6.24 -3.41
N ALA A 175 -15.16 6.96 -4.54
CA ALA A 175 -16.29 7.49 -5.30
C ALA A 175 -17.16 6.40 -5.94
N ALA A 176 -16.56 5.32 -6.45
CA ALA A 176 -17.31 4.18 -6.98
C ALA A 176 -18.19 3.54 -5.88
N ARG A 177 -17.61 3.35 -4.68
CA ARG A 177 -18.33 2.84 -3.49
C ARG A 177 -19.49 3.75 -3.11
N LEU A 178 -19.24 5.06 -3.09
CA LEU A 178 -20.25 6.08 -2.82
C LEU A 178 -21.42 6.06 -3.83
N ALA A 179 -21.16 5.70 -5.09
CA ALA A 179 -22.20 5.54 -6.11
C ALA A 179 -23.02 4.24 -5.98
N GLY A 180 -22.68 3.38 -5.02
CA GLY A 180 -23.39 2.13 -4.73
C GLY A 180 -22.67 0.87 -5.22
N ALA A 181 -21.43 0.98 -5.73
CA ALA A 181 -20.65 -0.21 -6.09
C ALA A 181 -20.35 -1.04 -4.84
N THR A 182 -20.48 -2.36 -4.95
CA THR A 182 -20.13 -3.33 -3.90
C THR A 182 -18.64 -3.64 -3.83
N GLY A 183 -17.91 -3.30 -4.89
CA GLY A 183 -16.48 -3.48 -4.99
C GLY A 183 -15.89 -2.73 -6.20
N VAL A 184 -14.59 -2.90 -6.41
CA VAL A 184 -13.86 -2.31 -7.54
C VAL A 184 -12.85 -3.30 -8.09
N VAL A 185 -12.44 -3.10 -9.34
CA VAL A 185 -11.56 -4.04 -10.05
C VAL A 185 -10.20 -3.40 -10.30
N LEU A 186 -9.14 -4.11 -9.90
CA LEU A 186 -7.76 -3.83 -10.25
C LEU A 186 -7.27 -4.85 -11.29
N CYS A 187 -6.63 -4.36 -12.35
CA CYS A 187 -6.07 -5.16 -13.43
C CYS A 187 -4.72 -4.56 -13.85
N GLU A 188 -4.70 -3.65 -14.83
CA GLU A 188 -3.48 -3.02 -15.35
C GLU A 188 -2.67 -2.27 -14.29
N GLN A 189 -3.33 -1.75 -13.25
CA GLN A 189 -2.71 -1.10 -12.10
C GLN A 189 -1.67 -1.99 -11.38
N LEU A 190 -1.85 -3.31 -11.45
CA LEU A 190 -1.03 -4.28 -10.73
C LEU A 190 0.14 -4.81 -11.56
N TRP A 191 0.24 -4.47 -12.85
CA TRP A 191 1.20 -5.05 -13.79
C TRP A 191 2.66 -4.71 -13.48
N LEU A 192 2.93 -3.77 -12.58
CA LEU A 192 4.29 -3.41 -12.17
C LEU A 192 4.60 -3.78 -10.71
N THR A 193 3.68 -4.44 -10.01
CA THR A 193 3.91 -4.97 -8.66
C THR A 193 4.90 -6.14 -8.67
N GLU A 194 5.40 -6.53 -7.50
CA GLU A 194 6.35 -7.65 -7.35
C GLU A 194 5.81 -8.98 -7.91
N GLU A 195 4.50 -9.22 -7.78
CA GLU A 195 3.83 -10.44 -8.24
C GLU A 195 3.51 -10.45 -9.74
N SER A 196 3.92 -9.41 -10.47
CA SER A 196 3.70 -9.30 -11.91
C SER A 196 4.41 -10.41 -12.71
N PRO A 197 3.74 -11.01 -13.72
CA PRO A 197 4.35 -12.05 -14.55
C PRO A 197 5.26 -11.51 -15.66
N PHE A 198 5.44 -10.18 -15.76
CA PHE A 198 6.11 -9.54 -16.89
C PHE A 198 7.64 -9.53 -16.77
N SER A 199 8.30 -9.66 -17.93
CA SER A 199 9.74 -9.51 -18.07
C SER A 199 10.21 -8.09 -17.72
N LYS A 200 11.52 -7.91 -17.53
CA LYS A 200 12.08 -6.57 -17.23
C LYS A 200 11.81 -5.60 -18.39
N GLU A 201 11.98 -6.06 -19.62
CA GLU A 201 11.75 -5.31 -20.84
C GLU A 201 10.29 -4.84 -20.95
N ASP A 202 9.33 -5.73 -20.69
CA ASP A 202 7.90 -5.39 -20.68
C ASP A 202 7.60 -4.34 -19.60
N ARG A 203 8.15 -4.52 -18.39
CA ARG A 203 7.96 -3.59 -17.28
C ARG A 203 8.48 -2.18 -17.60
N GLU A 204 9.59 -2.06 -18.32
CA GLU A 204 10.12 -0.77 -18.77
C GLU A 204 9.22 -0.07 -19.80
N ILE A 205 8.51 -0.83 -20.62
CA ILE A 205 7.50 -0.30 -21.56
C ILE A 205 6.28 0.18 -20.77
N TRP A 206 5.71 -0.69 -19.92
CA TRP A 206 4.51 -0.41 -19.13
C TRP A 206 4.70 0.80 -18.19
N ALA A 207 5.88 0.97 -17.62
CA ALA A 207 6.20 2.08 -16.72
C ALA A 207 6.17 3.46 -17.39
N LYS A 208 6.18 3.55 -18.73
CA LYS A 208 6.19 4.82 -19.47
C LYS A 208 4.81 5.21 -20.01
N LEU A 209 3.82 4.32 -19.91
CA LEU A 209 2.50 4.56 -20.48
C LEU A 209 1.66 5.44 -19.56
N ASP A 210 0.94 6.38 -20.16
CA ASP A 210 0.08 7.34 -19.44
C ASP A 210 -1.41 7.16 -19.80
N GLY A 211 -1.73 6.06 -20.49
CA GLY A 211 -3.06 5.65 -20.92
C GLY A 211 -3.50 6.28 -22.25
N SER A 212 -2.78 7.28 -22.77
CA SER A 212 -3.10 7.91 -24.06
C SER A 212 -2.74 7.04 -25.26
N GLU A 213 -1.91 6.01 -25.05
CA GLU A 213 -1.48 5.05 -26.04
C GLU A 213 -2.54 3.97 -26.32
N THR A 214 -3.74 4.09 -25.75
CA THR A 214 -4.84 3.16 -25.98
C THR A 214 -5.85 3.72 -26.99
N THR A 215 -6.35 2.87 -27.88
CA THR A 215 -7.35 3.25 -28.90
C THR A 215 -8.58 2.36 -28.80
N CYS A 216 -9.75 2.94 -29.09
CA CYS A 216 -11.01 2.20 -29.19
C CYS A 216 -11.40 2.02 -30.64
N VAL A 217 -11.69 0.78 -31.03
CA VAL A 217 -12.23 0.42 -32.35
C VAL A 217 -13.57 -0.26 -32.15
N GLY A 218 -14.59 0.12 -32.91
CA GLY A 218 -15.94 -0.41 -32.74
C GLY A 218 -17.01 0.27 -33.57
N LYS A 219 -18.22 -0.27 -33.50
CA LYS A 219 -19.42 0.24 -34.17
C LYS A 219 -20.69 -0.24 -33.43
N ASP A 220 -21.78 0.53 -33.51
CA ASP A 220 -23.13 0.14 -33.06
C ASP A 220 -23.16 -0.46 -31.63
N ASP A 221 -22.62 0.28 -30.67
CA ASP A 221 -22.53 -0.04 -29.22
C ASP A 221 -21.58 -1.20 -28.83
N GLU A 222 -20.86 -1.76 -29.79
CA GLU A 222 -19.78 -2.71 -29.54
C GLU A 222 -18.42 -2.07 -29.79
N TRP A 223 -17.64 -1.86 -28.72
CA TRP A 223 -16.32 -1.24 -28.78
C TRP A 223 -15.28 -2.10 -28.08
N PHE A 224 -14.05 -2.05 -28.58
CA PHE A 224 -12.91 -2.71 -27.96
C PHE A 224 -11.75 -1.74 -27.83
N ARG A 225 -11.12 -1.71 -26.65
CA ARG A 225 -9.94 -0.91 -26.36
C ARG A 225 -8.66 -1.76 -26.40
N PHE A 226 -7.69 -1.30 -27.18
CA PHE A 226 -6.40 -1.95 -27.40
C PHE A 226 -5.22 -1.01 -27.16
N TYR A 227 -4.05 -1.59 -26.94
CA TYR A 227 -2.78 -0.89 -27.00
C TYR A 227 -2.43 -0.51 -28.46
N SER A 228 -2.24 0.79 -28.73
CA SER A 228 -2.11 1.31 -30.10
C SER A 228 -0.80 0.93 -30.79
N HIS A 229 0.25 0.59 -30.04
CA HIS A 229 1.55 0.25 -30.62
C HIS A 229 1.66 -1.23 -31.02
N SER A 230 0.76 -2.08 -30.55
CA SER A 230 0.66 -3.51 -30.86
C SER A 230 -0.38 -3.77 -31.95
N GLY A 231 -0.15 -4.70 -32.86
CA GLY A 231 -1.17 -5.09 -33.85
C GLY A 231 -1.52 -3.98 -34.84
N ARG A 232 -0.61 -3.06 -35.18
CA ARG A 232 -0.95 -1.82 -35.90
C ARG A 232 -1.61 -2.06 -37.25
N LYS A 233 -1.16 -3.10 -37.98
CA LYS A 233 -1.75 -3.48 -39.27
C LYS A 233 -3.18 -3.97 -39.06
N LYS A 234 -3.38 -4.82 -38.07
CA LYS A 234 -4.69 -5.34 -37.66
C LYS A 234 -5.63 -4.25 -37.17
N LEU A 235 -5.14 -3.28 -36.39
CA LEU A 235 -5.94 -2.13 -35.93
C LEU A 235 -6.46 -1.31 -37.11
N ARG A 236 -5.61 -1.01 -38.11
CA ARG A 236 -6.04 -0.32 -39.35
C ARG A 236 -7.07 -1.13 -40.13
N GLU A 237 -6.89 -2.44 -40.19
CA GLU A 237 -7.84 -3.34 -40.86
C GLU A 237 -9.18 -3.40 -40.12
N LEU A 238 -9.18 -3.48 -38.79
CA LEU A 238 -10.38 -3.43 -37.96
C LEU A 238 -11.13 -2.10 -38.14
N ASP A 239 -10.39 -0.99 -38.14
CA ASP A 239 -10.96 0.34 -38.36
C ASP A 239 -11.61 0.45 -39.75
N THR A 240 -10.95 -0.10 -40.79
CA THR A 240 -11.50 -0.16 -42.15
C THR A 240 -12.74 -1.07 -42.24
N ASN A 241 -12.69 -2.24 -41.59
CA ASN A 241 -13.77 -3.22 -41.62
C ASN A 241 -14.97 -2.84 -40.73
N SER A 242 -14.78 -1.93 -39.75
CA SER A 242 -15.88 -1.35 -38.95
C SER A 242 -16.94 -0.74 -39.86
N VAL A 243 -16.49 -0.10 -40.95
CA VAL A 243 -17.36 0.53 -41.94
C VAL A 243 -18.16 -0.50 -42.76
N ASN A 244 -17.63 -1.71 -42.94
CA ASN A 244 -18.21 -2.77 -43.79
C ASN A 244 -19.04 -3.82 -43.01
N GLY A 245 -19.21 -3.66 -41.69
CA GLY A 245 -20.04 -4.54 -40.86
C GLY A 245 -19.47 -5.93 -40.56
N LYS A 246 -18.24 -6.23 -41.02
CA LYS A 246 -17.55 -7.51 -40.76
C LYS A 246 -16.54 -7.45 -39.61
N TRP A 247 -16.35 -6.28 -39.00
CA TRP A 247 -15.26 -6.02 -38.06
C TRP A 247 -15.22 -6.95 -36.85
N TYR A 248 -16.37 -7.29 -36.26
CA TYR A 248 -16.40 -8.11 -35.06
C TYR A 248 -15.95 -9.55 -35.35
N ALA A 249 -16.29 -10.09 -36.51
CA ALA A 249 -15.79 -11.39 -36.95
C ALA A 249 -14.27 -11.35 -37.21
N THR A 250 -13.77 -10.29 -37.85
CA THR A 250 -12.33 -10.06 -38.02
C THR A 250 -11.59 -9.94 -36.69
N LEU A 251 -12.17 -9.21 -35.72
CA LEU A 251 -11.62 -9.05 -34.38
C LEU A 251 -11.49 -10.40 -33.68
N ARG A 252 -12.57 -11.20 -33.67
CA ARG A 252 -12.55 -12.53 -33.07
C ARG A 252 -11.41 -13.37 -33.65
N ASN A 253 -11.27 -13.37 -34.97
CA ASN A 253 -10.19 -14.09 -35.65
C ASN A 253 -8.80 -13.64 -35.19
N PHE A 254 -8.57 -12.34 -35.05
CA PHE A 254 -7.27 -11.82 -34.59
C PHE A 254 -6.97 -12.09 -33.11
N LEU A 255 -7.98 -12.18 -32.26
CA LEU A 255 -7.80 -12.46 -30.84
C LEU A 255 -7.63 -13.96 -30.54
N THR A 256 -8.19 -14.84 -31.38
CA THR A 256 -8.12 -16.30 -31.18
C THR A 256 -7.00 -16.98 -31.94
N ASN A 257 -6.40 -16.32 -32.93
CA ASN A 257 -5.29 -16.88 -33.72
C ASN A 257 -3.99 -16.11 -33.42
N PRO A 258 -3.06 -16.73 -32.66
CA PRO A 258 -1.79 -16.10 -32.33
C PRO A 258 -0.89 -15.98 -33.59
N ASP A 259 -0.22 -14.83 -33.72
CA ASP A 259 0.79 -14.53 -34.73
C ASP A 259 1.82 -13.52 -34.18
N ASP A 260 2.76 -13.10 -35.03
CA ASP A 260 3.87 -12.19 -34.66
C ASP A 260 3.45 -10.71 -34.42
N ASP A 261 2.18 -10.32 -34.66
CA ASP A 261 1.65 -8.96 -34.45
C ASP A 261 0.38 -8.99 -33.59
N PRO A 262 0.48 -9.32 -32.28
CA PRO A 262 -0.69 -9.55 -31.42
C PRO A 262 -1.48 -8.26 -31.14
N LEU A 263 -2.80 -8.38 -30.98
CA LEU A 263 -3.64 -7.32 -30.44
C LEU A 263 -3.74 -7.48 -28.93
N LEU A 264 -3.25 -6.50 -28.18
CA LEU A 264 -3.26 -6.53 -26.73
C LEU A 264 -4.42 -5.69 -26.16
N PRO A 265 -5.40 -6.29 -25.48
CA PRO A 265 -6.39 -5.55 -24.69
C PRO A 265 -5.68 -4.78 -23.58
N LEU A 266 -5.81 -3.44 -23.58
CA LEU A 266 -5.16 -2.58 -22.60
C LEU A 266 -6.02 -1.36 -22.29
N GLY A 267 -6.34 -1.14 -21.02
CA GLY A 267 -7.07 0.04 -20.54
C GLY A 267 -6.20 1.26 -20.27
N GLN A 268 -6.84 2.40 -19.99
CA GLN A 268 -6.13 3.60 -19.53
C GLN A 268 -5.58 3.44 -18.11
N ASP A 269 -6.04 2.44 -17.36
CA ASP A 269 -5.60 2.07 -16.00
C ASP A 269 -4.10 1.77 -15.91
N ILE A 270 -3.46 1.44 -17.04
CA ILE A 270 -2.00 1.30 -17.11
C ILE A 270 -1.26 2.56 -16.65
N ALA A 271 -1.89 3.73 -16.77
CA ALA A 271 -1.37 5.00 -16.27
C ALA A 271 -1.10 5.00 -14.75
N PHE A 272 -1.73 4.10 -14.00
CA PHE A 272 -1.55 3.98 -12.56
C PHE A 272 -0.47 2.97 -12.17
N ALA A 273 -0.06 2.08 -13.08
CA ALA A 273 0.77 0.92 -12.74
C ALA A 273 2.10 1.32 -12.11
N GLN A 274 2.77 2.34 -12.65
CA GLN A 274 4.06 2.79 -12.14
C GLN A 274 3.92 3.36 -10.72
N THR A 275 2.95 4.24 -10.51
CA THR A 275 2.69 4.84 -9.20
C THR A 275 2.25 3.81 -8.18
N PHE A 276 1.42 2.84 -8.58
CA PHE A 276 1.01 1.74 -7.71
C PHE A 276 2.20 0.89 -7.27
N ALA A 277 3.08 0.51 -8.20
CA ALA A 277 4.28 -0.25 -7.88
C ALA A 277 5.23 0.52 -6.96
N GLN A 278 5.47 1.80 -7.23
CA GLN A 278 6.34 2.64 -6.39
C GLN A 278 5.76 2.85 -4.99
N ARG A 279 4.44 3.05 -4.89
CA ARG A 279 3.79 3.37 -3.62
C ARG A 279 3.52 2.13 -2.76
N PHE A 280 3.11 1.03 -3.38
CA PHE A 280 2.66 -0.16 -2.65
C PHE A 280 3.63 -1.34 -2.75
N GLY A 281 4.40 -1.47 -3.85
CA GLY A 281 5.32 -2.57 -4.10
C GLY A 281 4.62 -3.87 -4.49
N THR A 282 3.71 -4.36 -3.65
CA THR A 282 3.01 -5.64 -3.79
C THR A 282 1.51 -5.48 -4.03
N VAL A 283 0.88 -6.50 -4.62
CA VAL A 283 -0.58 -6.54 -4.80
C VAL A 283 -1.29 -6.48 -3.45
N GLY A 284 -0.79 -7.20 -2.44
CA GLY A 284 -1.43 -7.25 -1.12
C GLY A 284 -1.50 -5.88 -0.43
N ARG A 285 -0.42 -5.09 -0.51
CA ARG A 285 -0.42 -3.69 -0.01
C ARG A 285 -1.34 -2.79 -0.82
N ALA A 286 -1.38 -2.94 -2.15
CA ALA A 286 -2.27 -2.16 -3.01
C ALA A 286 -3.75 -2.40 -2.67
N VAL A 287 -4.15 -3.68 -2.51
CA VAL A 287 -5.52 -4.07 -2.12
C VAL A 287 -5.89 -3.50 -0.75
N THR A 288 -5.00 -3.65 0.24
CA THR A 288 -5.23 -3.15 1.61
C THR A 288 -5.40 -1.64 1.62
N ALA A 289 -4.48 -0.90 0.96
CA ALA A 289 -4.53 0.55 0.90
C ALA A 289 -5.77 1.06 0.17
N LEU A 290 -6.22 0.37 -0.88
CA LEU A 290 -7.46 0.69 -1.59
C LEU A 290 -8.68 0.53 -0.68
N ASN A 291 -8.77 -0.59 0.04
CA ASN A 291 -9.85 -0.87 0.99
C ASN A 291 -9.91 0.20 2.09
N GLN A 292 -8.77 0.57 2.65
CA GLN A 292 -8.67 1.64 3.66
C GLN A 292 -9.11 3.00 3.09
N SER A 293 -8.62 3.36 1.90
CA SER A 293 -8.93 4.65 1.25
C SER A 293 -10.42 4.80 0.92
N MET A 294 -11.12 3.69 0.60
CA MET A 294 -12.55 3.71 0.29
C MET A 294 -13.39 4.25 1.47
N SER A 295 -13.00 3.97 2.70
CA SER A 295 -13.68 4.44 3.91
C SER A 295 -13.16 5.81 4.37
N GLU A 296 -11.84 6.00 4.39
CA GLU A 296 -11.21 7.24 4.87
C GLU A 296 -11.57 8.45 4.02
N ASN A 297 -11.57 8.32 2.70
CA ASN A 297 -11.84 9.46 1.82
C ASN A 297 -13.28 9.97 1.95
N VAL A 298 -14.25 9.09 2.23
CA VAL A 298 -15.64 9.49 2.49
C VAL A 298 -15.73 10.26 3.82
N CYS A 299 -15.05 9.79 4.87
CA CYS A 299 -14.98 10.50 6.14
C CYS A 299 -14.34 11.89 5.98
N THR A 300 -13.20 11.97 5.29
CA THR A 300 -12.49 13.24 5.03
C THR A 300 -13.37 14.20 4.21
N ALA A 301 -14.07 13.71 3.19
CA ALA A 301 -14.98 14.54 2.39
C ALA A 301 -16.12 15.14 3.24
N ARG A 302 -16.68 14.38 4.19
CA ARG A 302 -17.70 14.88 5.13
C ARG A 302 -17.16 15.99 6.04
N GLN A 303 -15.92 15.86 6.48
CA GLN A 303 -15.29 16.82 7.38
C GLN A 303 -14.97 18.14 6.66
N HIS A 304 -14.38 18.08 5.46
CA HIS A 304 -13.89 19.27 4.77
C HIS A 304 -14.95 19.99 3.92
N GLN A 305 -16.04 19.30 3.54
CA GLN A 305 -17.19 19.88 2.84
C GLN A 305 -16.82 20.76 1.64
N ALA A 306 -15.95 20.25 0.77
CA ALA A 306 -15.27 21.00 -0.28
C ALA A 306 -16.19 21.81 -1.22
N LEU A 307 -17.41 21.31 -1.45
CA LEU A 307 -18.39 21.89 -2.37
C LEU A 307 -19.57 22.58 -1.66
N ALA A 308 -19.45 22.84 -0.35
CA ALA A 308 -20.47 23.54 0.43
C ALA A 308 -20.72 24.98 -0.05
N ALA A 309 -21.84 25.55 0.39
CA ALA A 309 -21.99 27.00 0.39
C ALA A 309 -20.88 27.64 1.23
N ASN A 310 -20.27 28.72 0.73
CA ASN A 310 -19.15 29.43 1.37
C ASN A 310 -17.92 28.55 1.64
N ALA A 311 -17.73 27.46 0.89
CA ALA A 311 -16.48 26.69 0.93
C ALA A 311 -15.25 27.57 0.59
N PRO A 312 -14.02 27.16 0.96
CA PRO A 312 -12.82 27.98 0.78
C PRO A 312 -12.61 28.55 -0.63
N LEU A 313 -12.98 27.79 -1.67
CA LEU A 313 -12.91 28.29 -3.04
C LEU A 313 -14.00 29.33 -3.34
N ALA A 314 -15.24 29.13 -2.86
CA ALA A 314 -16.32 30.09 -3.01
C ALA A 314 -15.99 31.45 -2.38
N GLN A 315 -15.39 31.43 -1.18
CA GLN A 315 -14.88 32.64 -0.51
C GLN A 315 -13.81 33.35 -1.35
N THR A 316 -12.89 32.57 -1.94
CA THR A 316 -11.84 33.10 -2.81
C THR A 316 -12.41 33.70 -4.10
N HIS A 317 -13.51 33.13 -4.62
CA HIS A 317 -14.21 33.63 -5.81
C HIS A 317 -15.14 34.82 -5.53
N GLY A 318 -15.50 35.08 -4.27
CA GLY A 318 -16.55 36.03 -3.92
C GLY A 318 -17.95 35.55 -4.32
N THR A 319 -18.17 34.23 -4.36
CA THR A 319 -19.44 33.59 -4.76
C THR A 319 -20.06 32.82 -3.60
N THR A 320 -21.32 32.40 -3.76
CA THR A 320 -21.99 31.57 -2.74
C THR A 320 -21.52 30.12 -2.80
N TYR A 321 -21.28 29.59 -4.00
CA TYR A 321 -20.92 28.19 -4.21
C TYR A 321 -19.64 28.08 -5.05
N PRO A 322 -18.79 27.06 -4.83
CA PRO A 322 -17.57 26.83 -5.60
C PRO A 322 -17.87 26.19 -6.97
N ILE A 323 -18.84 26.76 -7.68
CA ILE A 323 -19.35 26.29 -8.97
C ILE A 323 -19.00 27.32 -10.04
N VAL A 324 -18.31 26.85 -11.07
CA VAL A 324 -17.94 27.65 -12.25
C VAL A 324 -18.74 27.19 -13.46
N GLN A 325 -19.41 28.11 -14.14
CA GLN A 325 -20.19 27.78 -15.34
C GLN A 325 -19.29 27.43 -16.54
N GLY A 326 -18.13 28.07 -16.65
CA GLY A 326 -17.12 27.84 -17.69
C GLY A 326 -17.46 28.44 -19.06
N PRO A 327 -16.48 28.86 -19.87
CA PRO A 327 -16.77 29.53 -21.14
C PRO A 327 -17.33 28.54 -22.19
N MET A 328 -18.54 28.78 -22.67
CA MET A 328 -19.20 27.99 -23.71
C MET A 328 -19.39 28.79 -25.00
N THR A 329 -18.61 28.46 -26.03
CA THR A 329 -18.64 29.17 -27.32
C THR A 329 -20.06 29.20 -27.91
N ARG A 330 -20.56 30.39 -28.28
CA ARG A 330 -21.92 30.62 -28.80
C ARG A 330 -23.07 30.29 -27.84
N VAL A 331 -22.77 30.11 -26.56
CA VAL A 331 -23.75 29.91 -25.50
C VAL A 331 -23.59 30.98 -24.43
N SER A 332 -22.43 31.02 -23.76
CA SER A 332 -22.11 32.05 -22.76
C SER A 332 -21.50 33.30 -23.41
N ASP A 333 -22.05 33.71 -24.56
CA ASP A 333 -21.68 34.92 -25.29
C ASP A 333 -22.77 36.01 -25.17
N VAL A 334 -23.52 36.00 -24.05
CA VAL A 334 -24.62 36.93 -23.75
C VAL A 334 -24.60 37.35 -22.28
N ALA A 335 -24.61 38.67 -22.02
CA ALA A 335 -24.53 39.23 -20.67
C ALA A 335 -25.69 38.81 -19.73
N PRO A 336 -26.96 38.74 -20.17
CA PRO A 336 -28.08 38.35 -19.30
C PRO A 336 -27.96 36.93 -18.73
N PHE A 337 -27.30 36.03 -19.46
CA PHE A 337 -27.08 34.67 -18.96
C PHE A 337 -25.98 34.64 -17.90
N CYS A 338 -24.90 35.40 -18.08
CA CYS A 338 -23.87 35.57 -17.05
C CYS A 338 -24.46 36.16 -15.76
N LYS A 339 -25.34 37.16 -15.88
CA LYS A 339 -26.07 37.72 -14.74
C LYS A 339 -26.92 36.66 -14.03
N ALA A 340 -27.65 35.83 -14.77
CA ALA A 340 -28.48 34.76 -14.18
C ALA A 340 -27.66 33.70 -13.41
N VAL A 341 -26.45 33.38 -13.88
CA VAL A 341 -25.52 32.47 -13.19
C VAL A 341 -24.99 33.11 -11.90
N ALA A 342 -24.59 34.39 -11.95
CA ALA A 342 -24.14 35.13 -10.78
C ALA A 342 -25.24 35.27 -9.72
N ASP A 343 -26.48 35.56 -10.13
CA ASP A 343 -27.64 35.63 -9.25
C ASP A 343 -27.94 34.28 -8.59
N GLY A 344 -27.65 33.17 -9.29
CA GLY A 344 -27.70 31.82 -8.72
C GLY A 344 -26.58 31.52 -7.73
N GLY A 345 -25.60 32.42 -7.55
CA GLY A 345 -24.49 32.28 -6.61
C GLY A 345 -23.26 31.52 -7.14
N GLY A 346 -23.19 31.24 -8.45
CA GLY A 346 -22.02 30.63 -9.10
C GLY A 346 -21.16 31.66 -9.86
N LEU A 347 -20.01 31.24 -10.39
CA LEU A 347 -19.08 32.09 -11.14
C LEU A 347 -19.33 32.00 -12.66
N PRO A 348 -19.88 33.05 -13.32
CA PRO A 348 -20.09 33.06 -14.76
C PRO A 348 -18.81 33.34 -15.57
N PHE A 349 -18.72 32.74 -16.76
CA PHE A 349 -17.66 33.03 -17.73
C PHE A 349 -18.18 33.32 -19.13
N LEU A 350 -17.76 34.45 -19.69
CA LEU A 350 -18.01 34.79 -21.09
C LEU A 350 -17.08 34.05 -22.04
N ALA A 351 -17.60 33.47 -23.12
CA ALA A 351 -16.78 32.85 -24.15
C ALA A 351 -16.43 33.83 -25.27
N LEU A 352 -15.19 34.33 -25.31
CA LEU A 352 -14.74 35.24 -26.37
C LEU A 352 -14.54 34.51 -27.71
N ALA A 353 -14.10 33.25 -27.64
CA ALA A 353 -13.86 32.40 -28.82
C ALA A 353 -13.05 33.13 -29.91
N LEU A 354 -13.66 33.34 -31.09
CA LEU A 354 -13.05 34.03 -32.24
C LEU A 354 -13.59 35.45 -32.46
N MET A 355 -14.14 36.10 -31.42
CA MET A 355 -14.61 37.48 -31.49
C MET A 355 -13.46 38.48 -31.67
N ARG A 356 -13.69 39.52 -32.49
CA ARG A 356 -12.74 40.62 -32.69
C ARG A 356 -12.94 41.71 -31.63
N ALA A 357 -11.95 42.57 -31.43
CA ALA A 357 -11.96 43.63 -30.41
C ALA A 357 -13.29 44.41 -30.26
N PRO A 358 -13.96 44.89 -31.33
CA PRO A 358 -15.23 45.62 -31.17
C PRO A 358 -16.35 44.80 -30.53
N GLN A 359 -16.43 43.51 -30.87
CA GLN A 359 -17.45 42.60 -30.33
C GLN A 359 -17.15 42.25 -28.86
N VAL A 360 -15.87 42.09 -28.53
CA VAL A 360 -15.43 41.85 -27.16
C VAL A 360 -15.70 43.07 -26.29
N HIS A 361 -15.42 44.28 -26.79
CA HIS A 361 -15.65 45.53 -26.07
C HIS A 361 -17.13 45.72 -25.72
N GLU A 362 -18.02 45.54 -26.70
CA GLU A 362 -19.47 45.63 -26.49
C GLU A 362 -19.96 44.61 -25.46
N LEU A 363 -19.54 43.36 -25.57
CA LEU A 363 -19.93 42.29 -24.65
C LEU A 363 -19.45 42.53 -23.22
N LEU A 364 -18.20 42.94 -23.04
CA LEU A 364 -17.61 43.22 -21.72
C LEU A 364 -18.25 44.45 -21.09
N LYS A 365 -18.53 45.49 -21.88
CA LYS A 365 -19.24 46.69 -21.42
C LYS A 365 -20.66 46.36 -20.93
N GLU A 366 -21.43 45.60 -21.71
CA GLU A 366 -22.77 45.18 -21.32
C GLU A 366 -22.73 44.31 -20.06
N THR A 367 -21.78 43.39 -19.98
CA THR A 367 -21.62 42.48 -18.84
C THR A 367 -21.25 43.22 -17.56
N GLN A 368 -20.26 44.12 -17.62
CA GLN A 368 -19.88 44.93 -16.47
C GLN A 368 -21.04 45.82 -15.99
N ALA A 369 -21.82 46.38 -16.91
CA ALA A 369 -23.00 47.19 -16.56
C ALA A 369 -24.09 46.36 -15.86
N GLN A 370 -24.30 45.10 -16.24
CA GLN A 370 -25.32 44.24 -15.63
C GLN A 370 -24.88 43.62 -14.29
N LEU A 371 -23.60 43.23 -14.15
CA LEU A 371 -23.12 42.54 -12.94
C LEU A 371 -22.61 43.49 -11.85
N GLY A 372 -22.20 44.71 -12.19
CA GLY A 372 -21.65 45.66 -11.23
C GLY A 372 -20.43 45.08 -10.50
N ALA A 373 -20.53 44.92 -9.18
CA ALA A 373 -19.45 44.39 -8.33
C ALA A 373 -19.44 42.86 -8.21
N MET A 374 -20.41 42.14 -8.78
CA MET A 374 -20.44 40.68 -8.73
C MET A 374 -19.27 40.08 -9.53
N PRO A 375 -18.70 38.94 -9.08
CA PRO A 375 -17.57 38.32 -9.77
C PRO A 375 -17.99 37.70 -11.12
N TRP A 376 -17.13 37.83 -12.12
CA TRP A 376 -17.28 37.21 -13.43
C TRP A 376 -15.91 37.02 -14.09
N GLY A 377 -15.87 36.23 -15.16
CA GLY A 377 -14.65 36.03 -15.92
C GLY A 377 -14.83 35.91 -17.42
N VAL A 378 -13.70 35.80 -18.11
CA VAL A 378 -13.63 35.63 -19.57
C VAL A 378 -12.84 34.37 -19.94
N GLY A 379 -13.29 33.69 -20.98
CA GLY A 379 -12.64 32.52 -21.57
C GLY A 379 -11.91 32.87 -22.85
N ILE A 380 -10.61 32.55 -22.89
CA ILE A 380 -9.70 32.81 -24.00
C ILE A 380 -9.15 31.48 -24.52
N LEU A 381 -8.93 31.40 -25.82
CA LEU A 381 -8.28 30.25 -26.45
C LEU A 381 -6.78 30.51 -26.55
N GLY A 382 -5.95 29.68 -25.91
CA GLY A 382 -4.49 29.85 -25.88
C GLY A 382 -3.81 29.66 -27.25
N PHE A 383 -4.50 29.01 -28.20
CA PHE A 383 -3.99 28.60 -29.51
C PHE A 383 -4.52 29.45 -30.69
N VAL A 384 -5.28 30.52 -30.45
CA VAL A 384 -5.70 31.43 -31.55
C VAL A 384 -4.52 32.26 -32.08
N PRO A 385 -4.58 32.79 -33.32
CA PRO A 385 -3.54 33.63 -33.88
C PRO A 385 -3.14 34.79 -32.96
N LEU A 386 -1.84 35.07 -32.86
CA LEU A 386 -1.28 36.05 -31.90
C LEU A 386 -1.94 37.43 -32.03
N GLN A 387 -2.20 37.90 -33.25
CA GLN A 387 -2.86 39.19 -33.51
C GLN A 387 -4.26 39.25 -32.90
N LEU A 388 -5.07 38.19 -33.09
CA LEU A 388 -6.41 38.13 -32.51
C LEU A 388 -6.35 38.08 -30.98
N ARG A 389 -5.40 37.32 -30.43
CA ARG A 389 -5.20 37.23 -28.98
C ARG A 389 -4.82 38.58 -28.40
N GLN A 390 -3.91 39.31 -29.05
CA GLN A 390 -3.51 40.65 -28.59
C GLN A 390 -4.69 41.62 -28.60
N GLU A 391 -5.47 41.65 -29.69
CA GLU A 391 -6.68 42.47 -29.78
C GLU A 391 -7.67 42.18 -28.63
N GLN A 392 -7.84 40.89 -28.26
CA GLN A 392 -8.69 40.50 -27.13
C GLN A 392 -8.08 40.91 -25.78
N LEU A 393 -6.77 40.72 -25.60
CA LEU A 393 -6.06 41.05 -24.36
C LEU A 393 -6.07 42.55 -24.07
N GLU A 394 -5.97 43.42 -25.08
CA GLU A 394 -6.07 44.87 -24.88
C GLU A 394 -7.45 45.27 -24.31
N VAL A 395 -8.53 44.70 -24.84
CA VAL A 395 -9.87 44.93 -24.30
C VAL A 395 -10.01 44.35 -22.89
N ILE A 396 -9.45 43.17 -22.62
CA ILE A 396 -9.45 42.59 -21.27
C ILE A 396 -8.69 43.47 -20.27
N LYS A 397 -7.56 44.07 -20.67
CA LYS A 397 -6.77 45.00 -19.86
C LYS A 397 -7.52 46.30 -19.56
N GLU A 398 -8.39 46.73 -20.47
CA GLU A 398 -9.29 47.89 -20.28
C GLU A 398 -10.35 47.62 -19.20
N PHE A 399 -11.09 46.52 -19.32
CA PHE A 399 -12.22 46.21 -18.42
C PHE A 399 -11.83 45.51 -17.12
N LYS A 400 -10.68 44.80 -17.09
CA LYS A 400 -10.15 44.04 -15.95
C LYS A 400 -11.17 43.11 -15.26
N PRO A 401 -11.73 42.12 -15.97
CA PRO A 401 -12.56 41.10 -15.33
C PRO A 401 -11.78 40.40 -14.20
N PRO A 402 -12.38 40.11 -13.04
CA PRO A 402 -11.65 39.50 -11.91
C PRO A 402 -11.05 38.11 -12.21
N PHE A 403 -11.62 37.38 -13.18
CA PHE A 403 -11.19 36.02 -13.51
C PHE A 403 -10.98 35.80 -15.01
N ALA A 404 -10.08 34.87 -15.35
CA ALA A 404 -9.90 34.38 -16.72
C ALA A 404 -9.70 32.85 -16.76
N ILE A 405 -10.12 32.22 -17.85
CA ILE A 405 -9.79 30.83 -18.18
C ILE A 405 -9.08 30.81 -19.52
N ILE A 406 -7.91 30.16 -19.59
CA ILE A 406 -7.18 29.96 -20.84
C ILE A 406 -7.25 28.48 -21.24
N ALA A 407 -8.06 28.18 -22.26
CA ALA A 407 -8.15 26.84 -22.84
C ALA A 407 -6.91 26.54 -23.69
N GLY A 408 -6.13 25.53 -23.32
CA GLY A 408 -4.84 25.22 -23.96
C GLY A 408 -3.77 26.30 -23.71
N GLY A 409 -3.85 26.99 -22.57
CA GLY A 409 -2.92 28.04 -22.17
C GLY A 409 -1.59 27.52 -21.63
N ARG A 410 -0.58 28.40 -21.57
CA ARG A 410 0.73 28.14 -20.94
C ARG A 410 0.91 28.98 -19.68
N PRO A 411 1.75 28.57 -18.71
CA PRO A 411 1.97 29.32 -17.46
C PRO A 411 2.34 30.79 -17.66
N ASN A 412 3.17 31.11 -18.65
CA ASN A 412 3.53 32.50 -18.97
C ASN A 412 2.33 33.36 -19.40
N GLN A 413 1.33 32.78 -20.07
CA GLN A 413 0.11 33.51 -20.47
C GLN A 413 -0.78 33.80 -19.25
N ALA A 414 -0.85 32.86 -18.30
CA ALA A 414 -1.56 33.08 -17.05
C ALA A 414 -0.87 34.17 -16.22
N ALA A 415 0.47 34.12 -16.12
CA ALA A 415 1.26 35.09 -15.38
C ALA A 415 1.08 36.54 -15.87
N GLU A 416 0.91 36.77 -17.18
CA GLU A 416 0.63 38.10 -17.74
C GLU A 416 -0.68 38.69 -17.18
N LEU A 417 -1.73 37.87 -17.07
CA LEU A 417 -3.04 38.29 -16.55
C LEU A 417 -3.02 38.40 -15.01
N GLU A 418 -2.32 37.50 -14.33
CA GLU A 418 -2.20 37.55 -12.87
C GLU A 418 -1.44 38.79 -12.39
N ALA A 419 -0.41 39.24 -13.14
CA ALA A 419 0.35 40.45 -12.85
C ALA A 419 -0.50 41.74 -12.84
N ILE A 420 -1.63 41.74 -13.54
CA ILE A 420 -2.58 42.87 -13.58
C ILE A 420 -3.82 42.64 -12.70
N GLY A 421 -3.80 41.62 -11.84
CA GLY A 421 -4.85 41.32 -10.87
C GLY A 421 -5.98 40.43 -11.38
N ILE A 422 -5.84 39.78 -12.54
CA ILE A 422 -6.85 38.87 -13.10
C ILE A 422 -6.51 37.43 -12.72
N SER A 423 -7.31 36.83 -11.85
CA SER A 423 -7.08 35.46 -11.36
C SER A 423 -7.34 34.44 -12.48
N THR A 424 -6.30 33.73 -12.92
CA THR A 424 -6.36 32.97 -14.18
C THR A 424 -6.22 31.46 -13.98
N TYR A 425 -7.17 30.69 -14.52
CA TYR A 425 -7.14 29.23 -14.53
C TYR A 425 -6.58 28.70 -15.85
N LEU A 426 -5.72 27.68 -15.75
CA LEU A 426 -5.19 26.94 -16.89
C LEU A 426 -5.90 25.61 -17.05
N HIS A 427 -6.36 25.32 -18.26
CA HIS A 427 -6.79 23.97 -18.62
C HIS A 427 -5.56 23.06 -18.77
N VAL A 428 -5.51 21.97 -17.99
CA VAL A 428 -4.39 21.02 -18.01
C VAL A 428 -4.84 19.71 -18.64
N PRO A 429 -4.46 19.43 -19.91
CA PRO A 429 -5.00 18.29 -20.65
C PRO A 429 -4.31 16.97 -20.32
N SER A 430 -3.20 16.98 -19.60
CA SER A 430 -2.49 15.76 -19.18
C SER A 430 -1.76 15.91 -17.84
N PRO A 431 -1.65 14.83 -17.06
CA PRO A 431 -0.87 14.82 -15.82
C PRO A 431 0.59 15.25 -16.02
N GLY A 432 1.24 14.84 -17.11
CA GLY A 432 2.64 15.23 -17.39
C GLY A 432 2.87 16.74 -17.53
N LEU A 433 1.86 17.50 -18.03
CA LEU A 433 1.96 18.96 -18.09
C LEU A 433 1.75 19.62 -16.73
N LEU A 434 0.99 18.99 -15.82
CA LEU A 434 0.74 19.51 -14.48
C LEU A 434 2.04 19.70 -13.70
N GLU A 435 2.93 18.70 -13.74
CA GLU A 435 4.21 18.77 -13.05
C GLU A 435 5.07 19.94 -13.55
N MET A 436 5.13 20.13 -14.87
CA MET A 436 5.82 21.25 -15.50
C MET A 436 5.19 22.59 -15.10
N TYR A 437 3.86 22.70 -15.13
CA TYR A 437 3.15 23.95 -14.80
C TYR A 437 3.34 24.34 -13.34
N LEU A 438 3.36 23.37 -12.41
CA LEU A 438 3.66 23.61 -11.00
C LEU A 438 5.06 24.19 -10.81
N LYS A 439 6.07 23.64 -11.51
CA LYS A 439 7.46 24.13 -11.51
C LYS A 439 7.57 25.54 -12.08
N GLU A 440 6.78 25.88 -13.08
CA GLU A 440 6.70 27.22 -13.69
C GLU A 440 5.85 28.22 -12.87
N GLY A 441 5.36 27.84 -11.69
CA GLY A 441 4.68 28.75 -10.77
C GLY A 441 3.16 28.81 -10.89
N ALA A 442 2.53 28.08 -11.81
CA ALA A 442 1.08 28.04 -11.90
C ALA A 442 0.46 27.35 -10.67
N ARG A 443 -0.70 27.84 -10.21
CA ARG A 443 -1.40 27.32 -9.01
C ARG A 443 -2.90 27.06 -9.21
N LYS A 444 -3.46 27.37 -10.39
CA LYS A 444 -4.91 27.33 -10.65
C LYS A 444 -5.19 26.50 -11.89
N PHE A 445 -5.85 25.35 -11.69
CA PHE A 445 -5.95 24.31 -12.71
C PHE A 445 -7.39 23.85 -12.94
N ILE A 446 -7.68 23.48 -14.19
CA ILE A 446 -8.91 22.78 -14.57
C ILE A 446 -8.53 21.39 -15.05
N PHE A 447 -9.12 20.36 -14.43
CA PHE A 447 -8.97 18.97 -14.85
C PHE A 447 -10.22 18.53 -15.60
N GLU A 448 -10.13 18.60 -16.94
CA GLU A 448 -11.25 18.32 -17.84
C GLU A 448 -11.23 16.88 -18.36
N GLY A 449 -12.15 16.06 -17.87
CA GLY A 449 -12.40 14.72 -18.38
C GLY A 449 -13.02 14.75 -19.78
N ARG A 450 -12.80 13.67 -20.52
CA ARG A 450 -13.35 13.43 -21.87
C ARG A 450 -14.88 13.49 -21.96
N GLU A 451 -15.58 13.45 -20.83
CA GLU A 451 -17.02 13.55 -20.64
C GLU A 451 -17.57 14.98 -20.92
N CYS A 452 -16.70 15.99 -20.92
CA CYS A 452 -17.07 17.37 -21.21
C CYS A 452 -17.64 17.59 -22.62
N GLY A 453 -18.47 18.63 -22.76
CA GLY A 453 -18.94 19.10 -24.07
C GLY A 453 -17.93 20.05 -24.70
N GLY A 454 -17.77 19.98 -26.03
CA GLY A 454 -16.77 20.79 -26.73
C GLY A 454 -15.46 20.03 -26.97
N HIS A 455 -14.34 20.74 -27.08
CA HIS A 455 -13.04 20.14 -27.34
C HIS A 455 -12.52 19.41 -26.10
N VAL A 456 -12.16 18.13 -26.21
CA VAL A 456 -11.79 17.30 -25.04
C VAL A 456 -10.50 16.53 -25.23
N GLY A 457 -9.83 16.24 -24.11
CA GLY A 457 -8.67 15.36 -24.04
C GLY A 457 -9.01 13.86 -24.20
N PRO A 458 -7.99 13.00 -24.29
CA PRO A 458 -8.19 11.57 -24.55
C PRO A 458 -8.63 10.74 -23.32
N ARG A 459 -8.45 11.27 -22.10
CA ARG A 459 -8.66 10.55 -20.83
C ARG A 459 -10.04 10.83 -20.22
N THR A 460 -10.68 9.79 -19.70
CA THR A 460 -11.91 9.93 -18.91
C THR A 460 -11.64 10.62 -17.57
N SER A 461 -12.69 11.17 -16.96
CA SER A 461 -12.63 11.90 -15.69
C SER A 461 -11.90 11.10 -14.61
N PHE A 462 -12.29 9.86 -14.35
CA PHE A 462 -11.65 9.03 -13.32
C PHE A 462 -10.15 8.84 -13.55
N THR A 463 -9.74 8.49 -14.77
CA THR A 463 -8.32 8.33 -15.13
C THR A 463 -7.55 9.64 -14.94
N LEU A 464 -8.04 10.75 -15.50
CA LEU A 464 -7.35 12.03 -15.44
C LEU A 464 -7.24 12.56 -14.01
N TRP A 465 -8.35 12.54 -13.28
CA TRP A 465 -8.44 13.13 -11.94
C TRP A 465 -7.57 12.37 -10.95
N GLU A 466 -7.60 11.03 -10.95
CA GLU A 466 -6.75 10.22 -10.10
C GLU A 466 -5.26 10.49 -10.37
N SER A 467 -4.82 10.46 -11.63
CA SER A 467 -3.42 10.74 -11.98
C SER A 467 -2.99 12.17 -11.59
N ALA A 468 -3.85 13.16 -11.81
CA ALA A 468 -3.55 14.55 -11.46
C ALA A 468 -3.44 14.76 -9.94
N ILE A 469 -4.32 14.12 -9.17
CA ILE A 469 -4.28 14.13 -7.69
C ILE A 469 -2.98 13.52 -7.19
N GLN A 470 -2.56 12.37 -7.73
CA GLN A 470 -1.30 11.74 -7.31
C GLN A 470 -0.10 12.66 -7.57
N ILE A 471 -0.05 13.38 -8.69
CA ILE A 471 1.01 14.37 -8.95
C ILE A 471 1.01 15.48 -7.91
N LEU A 472 -0.15 16.02 -7.55
CA LEU A 472 -0.26 17.07 -6.53
C LEU A 472 0.13 16.56 -5.14
N LEU A 473 -0.21 15.31 -4.80
CA LEU A 473 0.13 14.72 -3.51
C LEU A 473 1.64 14.39 -3.38
N ASN A 474 2.30 14.08 -4.50
CA ASN A 474 3.73 13.76 -4.53
C ASN A 474 4.62 15.01 -4.70
N ALA A 475 4.06 16.10 -5.23
CA ALA A 475 4.80 17.34 -5.37
C ALA A 475 5.12 17.97 -4.00
N ARG A 476 6.36 18.43 -3.83
CA ARG A 476 6.77 19.26 -2.69
C ARG A 476 6.32 20.68 -2.94
N LEU A 477 5.21 21.07 -2.34
CA LEU A 477 4.55 22.36 -2.58
C LEU A 477 4.59 23.19 -1.30
N ASP A 478 5.16 24.39 -1.39
CA ASP A 478 5.00 25.40 -0.36
C ASP A 478 3.64 26.08 -0.53
N ARG A 479 2.96 26.37 0.58
CA ARG A 479 1.67 27.10 0.61
C ARG A 479 0.56 26.45 -0.23
N THR A 480 0.18 25.24 0.15
CA THR A 480 -0.86 24.46 -0.53
C THR A 480 -2.24 25.15 -0.55
N GLU A 481 -2.51 26.09 0.36
CA GLU A 481 -3.74 26.89 0.42
C GLU A 481 -3.94 27.83 -0.80
N GLN A 482 -2.88 28.04 -1.59
CA GLN A 482 -2.92 28.83 -2.82
C GLN A 482 -3.40 28.01 -4.03
N ILE A 483 -3.39 26.69 -3.94
CA ILE A 483 -3.73 25.81 -5.06
C ILE A 483 -5.25 25.75 -5.21
N GLN A 484 -5.72 26.01 -6.43
CA GLN A 484 -7.15 26.01 -6.77
C GLN A 484 -7.41 25.05 -7.91
N ILE A 485 -8.38 24.16 -7.74
CA ILE A 485 -8.64 23.08 -8.69
C ILE A 485 -10.13 23.04 -9.01
N LEU A 486 -10.42 23.05 -10.31
CA LEU A 486 -11.76 22.85 -10.84
C LEU A 486 -11.83 21.50 -11.55
N PHE A 487 -12.65 20.59 -11.02
CA PHE A 487 -12.96 19.33 -11.70
C PHE A 487 -14.05 19.57 -12.74
N ALA A 488 -13.83 19.11 -13.97
CA ALA A 488 -14.76 19.28 -15.08
C ALA A 488 -14.97 17.96 -15.82
N GLY A 489 -16.22 17.65 -16.16
CA GLY A 489 -16.59 16.45 -16.94
C GLY A 489 -17.47 15.49 -16.16
N GLY A 490 -18.71 15.31 -16.62
CA GLY A 490 -19.65 14.32 -16.06
C GLY A 490 -20.38 14.73 -14.78
N ILE A 491 -20.21 15.95 -14.29
CA ILE A 491 -20.80 16.44 -13.02
C ILE A 491 -22.19 17.03 -13.30
N SER A 492 -23.20 16.61 -12.55
CA SER A 492 -24.60 16.90 -12.88
C SER A 492 -25.55 17.07 -11.68
N ASP A 493 -25.26 16.48 -10.53
CA ASP A 493 -26.21 16.35 -9.44
C ASP A 493 -25.49 16.13 -8.09
N SER A 494 -26.28 15.90 -7.05
CA SER A 494 -25.77 15.60 -5.70
C SER A 494 -24.86 14.38 -5.63
N LEU A 495 -25.13 13.31 -6.39
CA LEU A 495 -24.28 12.12 -6.41
C LEU A 495 -22.90 12.41 -7.02
N SER A 496 -22.87 12.96 -8.23
CA SER A 496 -21.63 13.25 -8.94
C SER A 496 -20.79 14.31 -8.23
N ALA A 497 -21.43 15.29 -7.58
CA ALA A 497 -20.74 16.24 -6.71
C ALA A 497 -20.13 15.56 -5.46
N ALA A 498 -20.86 14.65 -4.82
CA ALA A 498 -20.37 13.87 -3.69
C ALA A 498 -19.18 12.97 -4.08
N MET A 499 -19.21 12.38 -5.28
CA MET A 499 -18.10 11.61 -5.84
C MET A 499 -16.86 12.49 -6.04
N VAL A 500 -17.00 13.69 -6.62
CA VAL A 500 -15.88 14.63 -6.78
C VAL A 500 -15.32 15.07 -5.43
N ALA A 501 -16.18 15.40 -4.46
CA ALA A 501 -15.74 15.76 -3.11
C ALA A 501 -14.94 14.63 -2.43
N THR A 502 -15.34 13.38 -2.65
CA THR A 502 -14.65 12.19 -2.14
C THR A 502 -13.31 11.95 -2.84
N ILE A 503 -13.27 12.10 -4.17
CA ILE A 503 -12.03 11.99 -4.96
C ILE A 503 -11.02 13.07 -4.53
N ALA A 504 -11.49 14.29 -4.29
CA ALA A 504 -10.63 15.42 -3.91
C ALA A 504 -10.28 15.46 -2.41
N ALA A 505 -10.80 14.54 -1.59
CA ALA A 505 -10.66 14.58 -0.14
C ALA A 505 -9.19 14.66 0.36
N PRO A 506 -8.23 13.93 -0.22
CA PRO A 506 -6.82 14.06 0.16
C PRO A 506 -6.22 15.44 -0.13
N LEU A 507 -6.73 16.14 -1.16
CA LEU A 507 -6.26 17.49 -1.49
C LEU A 507 -6.81 18.52 -0.49
N THR A 508 -8.09 18.38 -0.11
CA THR A 508 -8.69 19.26 0.90
C THR A 508 -8.11 19.07 2.29
N ALA A 509 -7.66 17.85 2.62
CA ALA A 509 -6.90 17.58 3.84
C ALA A 509 -5.55 18.33 3.88
N ARG A 510 -5.02 18.74 2.72
CA ARG A 510 -3.84 19.60 2.57
C ARG A 510 -4.20 21.06 2.26
N GLU A 511 -5.41 21.49 2.63
CA GLU A 511 -5.90 22.87 2.50
C GLU A 511 -6.03 23.41 1.06
N MET A 512 -5.91 22.55 0.04
CA MET A 512 -6.15 22.97 -1.35
C MET A 512 -7.63 23.29 -1.58
N LYS A 513 -7.89 24.28 -2.43
CA LYS A 513 -9.24 24.81 -2.67
C LYS A 513 -9.88 24.13 -3.88
N ILE A 514 -11.01 23.47 -3.68
CA ILE A 514 -11.65 22.62 -4.68
C ILE A 514 -12.99 23.22 -5.13
N GLY A 515 -13.29 23.08 -6.41
CA GLY A 515 -14.58 23.41 -7.00
C GLY A 515 -14.87 22.57 -8.23
N VAL A 516 -16.00 22.88 -8.87
CA VAL A 516 -16.46 22.18 -10.08
C VAL A 516 -16.71 23.16 -11.22
N LEU A 517 -16.43 22.72 -12.45
CA LEU A 517 -16.77 23.44 -13.67
C LEU A 517 -17.81 22.65 -14.46
N MET A 518 -18.97 23.26 -14.67
CA MET A 518 -20.16 22.57 -15.20
C MET A 518 -20.74 23.34 -16.39
N GLY A 519 -20.30 23.10 -17.63
CA GLY A 519 -20.90 23.78 -18.79
C GLY A 519 -22.23 23.16 -19.23
N THR A 520 -22.22 21.84 -19.47
CA THR A 520 -23.35 21.11 -20.07
C THR A 520 -24.63 21.18 -19.26
N SER A 521 -24.55 21.16 -17.93
CA SER A 521 -25.72 21.16 -17.05
C SER A 521 -26.54 22.44 -17.16
N TYR A 522 -25.92 23.59 -17.44
CA TYR A 522 -26.67 24.82 -17.68
C TYR A 522 -27.49 24.81 -18.97
N LEU A 523 -27.21 23.91 -19.93
CA LEU A 523 -28.00 23.82 -21.17
C LEU A 523 -29.43 23.32 -20.89
N PHE A 524 -29.66 22.73 -19.71
CA PHE A 524 -30.96 22.26 -19.24
C PHE A 524 -31.69 23.28 -18.37
N THR A 525 -31.07 24.45 -18.12
CA THR A 525 -31.70 25.47 -17.27
C THR A 525 -32.71 26.31 -18.06
N GLU A 526 -33.76 26.73 -17.39
CA GLU A 526 -34.79 27.60 -17.98
C GLU A 526 -34.19 28.96 -18.39
N GLU A 527 -33.23 29.45 -17.61
CA GLU A 527 -32.51 30.69 -17.82
C GLU A 527 -31.65 30.67 -19.08
N ALA A 528 -31.10 29.52 -19.48
CA ALA A 528 -30.32 29.42 -20.71
C ALA A 528 -31.15 29.76 -21.96
N VAL A 529 -32.44 29.40 -21.96
CA VAL A 529 -33.37 29.79 -23.04
C VAL A 529 -33.88 31.21 -22.84
N ARG A 530 -34.31 31.56 -21.62
CA ARG A 530 -34.89 32.88 -21.29
C ARG A 530 -33.91 34.03 -21.58
N CYS A 531 -32.64 33.85 -21.28
CA CYS A 531 -31.58 34.85 -21.48
C CYS A 531 -30.97 34.83 -22.90
N GLY A 532 -31.45 33.95 -23.80
CA GLY A 532 -30.94 33.86 -25.18
C GLY A 532 -29.56 33.21 -25.32
N ALA A 533 -29.08 32.49 -24.30
CA ALA A 533 -27.84 31.73 -24.39
C ALA A 533 -27.98 30.62 -25.45
N ILE A 534 -29.11 29.91 -25.41
CA ILE A 534 -29.51 28.91 -26.41
C ILE A 534 -30.96 29.11 -26.86
N THR A 535 -31.31 28.55 -28.01
CA THR A 535 -32.71 28.48 -28.46
C THR A 535 -33.50 27.36 -27.78
N LYS A 536 -34.83 27.48 -27.75
CA LYS A 536 -35.74 26.41 -27.29
C LYS A 536 -35.54 25.09 -28.05
N GLN A 537 -35.20 25.16 -29.34
CA GLN A 537 -34.92 23.96 -30.13
C GLN A 537 -33.63 23.27 -29.67
N TYR A 538 -32.59 24.02 -29.28
CA TYR A 538 -31.38 23.45 -28.72
C TYR A 538 -31.68 22.67 -27.43
N GLN A 539 -32.42 23.28 -26.50
CA GLN A 539 -32.79 22.61 -25.25
C GLN A 539 -33.64 21.35 -25.50
N LYS A 540 -34.52 21.38 -26.51
CA LYS A 540 -35.29 20.19 -26.93
C LYS A 540 -34.38 19.06 -27.44
N GLN A 541 -33.33 19.38 -28.21
CA GLN A 541 -32.35 18.37 -28.63
C GLN A 541 -31.51 17.86 -27.46
N ALA A 542 -31.14 18.73 -26.51
CA ALA A 542 -30.44 18.33 -25.29
C ALA A 542 -31.27 17.33 -24.46
N LEU A 543 -32.57 17.58 -24.27
CA LEU A 543 -33.49 16.67 -23.56
C LEU A 543 -33.74 15.35 -24.30
N ALA A 544 -33.70 15.37 -25.64
CA ALA A 544 -33.84 14.17 -26.47
C ALA A 544 -32.54 13.36 -26.58
N CYS A 545 -31.41 13.91 -26.09
CA CYS A 545 -30.11 13.28 -26.18
C CYS A 545 -30.07 12.02 -25.31
N LYS A 546 -29.86 10.86 -25.96
CA LYS A 546 -29.61 9.59 -25.27
C LYS A 546 -28.12 9.29 -25.18
N ASP A 547 -27.37 9.67 -26.22
CA ASP A 547 -25.96 9.39 -26.40
C ASP A 547 -25.25 10.59 -27.03
N THR A 548 -23.98 10.74 -26.70
CA THR A 548 -23.09 11.71 -27.36
C THR A 548 -22.03 10.99 -28.19
N THR A 549 -21.36 11.72 -29.08
CA THR A 549 -20.26 11.21 -29.89
C THR A 549 -19.15 12.25 -30.01
N LEU A 550 -17.96 11.79 -30.38
CA LEU A 550 -16.80 12.64 -30.62
C LEU A 550 -16.59 12.84 -32.12
N LEU A 551 -16.77 14.08 -32.59
CA LEU A 551 -16.38 14.48 -33.93
C LEU A 551 -14.87 14.69 -33.95
N THR A 552 -14.14 13.69 -34.44
CA THR A 552 -12.67 13.74 -34.53
C THR A 552 -12.23 14.16 -35.93
N SER A 553 -11.78 15.40 -36.08
CA SER A 553 -11.22 15.92 -37.34
C SER A 553 -9.75 15.53 -37.50
N GLY A 554 -9.00 15.32 -36.42
CA GLY A 554 -7.60 14.90 -36.45
C GLY A 554 -7.08 14.53 -35.06
N ILE A 555 -5.80 14.14 -34.98
CA ILE A 555 -5.15 13.83 -33.69
C ILE A 555 -5.22 15.06 -32.78
N GLY A 556 -5.69 14.86 -31.55
CA GLY A 556 -5.89 15.93 -30.58
C GLY A 556 -7.01 16.92 -30.94
N HIS A 557 -7.82 16.65 -31.97
CA HIS A 557 -8.95 17.50 -32.38
C HIS A 557 -10.24 16.69 -32.32
N ALA A 558 -10.83 16.61 -31.13
CA ALA A 558 -12.08 15.90 -30.88
C ALA A 558 -13.08 16.83 -30.19
N VAL A 559 -14.27 16.97 -30.77
CA VAL A 559 -15.36 17.78 -30.20
C VAL A 559 -16.53 16.87 -29.83
N ARG A 560 -16.97 16.90 -28.57
CA ARG A 560 -18.14 16.14 -28.13
C ARG A 560 -19.44 16.87 -28.44
N CYS A 561 -20.37 16.16 -29.07
CA CYS A 561 -21.71 16.66 -29.39
C CYS A 561 -22.78 15.58 -29.29
N ALA A 562 -24.05 16.00 -29.28
CA ALA A 562 -25.18 15.07 -29.37
C ALA A 562 -25.13 14.28 -30.69
N LEU A 563 -25.59 13.03 -30.66
CA LEU A 563 -25.69 12.19 -31.84
C LEU A 563 -26.85 12.63 -32.75
N THR A 564 -26.61 13.62 -33.62
CA THR A 564 -27.60 14.21 -34.55
C THR A 564 -27.38 13.75 -36.00
N PRO A 565 -28.29 14.06 -36.95
CA PRO A 565 -28.06 13.79 -38.37
C PRO A 565 -26.73 14.38 -38.89
N TYR A 566 -26.34 15.57 -38.42
CA TYR A 566 -25.05 16.17 -38.75
C TYR A 566 -23.86 15.33 -38.28
N ALA A 567 -23.90 14.78 -37.06
CA ALA A 567 -22.82 13.92 -36.57
C ALA A 567 -22.64 12.67 -37.47
N LYS A 568 -23.75 12.09 -37.94
CA LYS A 568 -23.73 10.98 -38.90
C LYS A 568 -23.18 11.40 -40.27
N GLU A 569 -23.51 12.60 -40.74
CA GLU A 569 -22.96 13.18 -41.97
C GLU A 569 -21.44 13.38 -41.86
N PHE A 570 -20.97 13.89 -40.72
CA PHE A 570 -19.55 14.06 -40.43
C PHE A 570 -18.79 12.73 -40.50
N ASP A 571 -19.28 11.69 -39.81
CA ASP A 571 -18.67 10.36 -39.84
C ASP A 571 -18.71 9.74 -41.24
N THR A 572 -19.82 9.91 -41.97
CA THR A 572 -19.94 9.45 -43.36
C THR A 572 -18.88 10.13 -44.23
N LYS A 573 -18.70 11.44 -44.08
CA LYS A 573 -17.71 12.20 -44.86
C LYS A 573 -16.28 11.80 -44.52
N LYS A 574 -15.99 11.59 -43.23
CA LYS A 574 -14.70 11.07 -42.76
C LYS A 574 -14.40 9.72 -43.43
N ASN A 575 -15.36 8.81 -43.42
CA ASN A 575 -15.21 7.49 -44.03
C ASN A 575 -15.02 7.54 -45.55
N GLU A 576 -15.71 8.44 -46.26
CA GLU A 576 -15.49 8.67 -47.69
C GLU A 576 -14.05 9.13 -47.98
N LEU A 577 -13.53 10.08 -47.20
CA LEU A 577 -12.19 10.63 -47.39
C LEU A 577 -11.11 9.58 -47.11
N ILE A 578 -11.29 8.77 -46.06
CA ILE A 578 -10.39 7.65 -45.74
C ILE A 578 -10.39 6.61 -46.87
N ARG A 579 -11.58 6.23 -47.39
CA ARG A 579 -11.70 5.31 -48.53
C ARG A 579 -11.09 5.86 -49.82
N ALA A 580 -11.11 7.18 -49.99
CA ALA A 580 -10.48 7.85 -51.12
C ALA A 580 -8.94 7.98 -50.98
N GLY A 581 -8.33 7.42 -49.92
CA GLY A 581 -6.87 7.44 -49.72
C GLY A 581 -6.30 8.82 -49.41
N LYS A 582 -7.13 9.75 -48.90
CA LYS A 582 -6.70 11.11 -48.56
C LYS A 582 -5.74 11.10 -47.37
N SER A 583 -4.77 12.04 -47.37
CA SER A 583 -3.84 12.20 -46.25
C SER A 583 -4.55 12.71 -44.99
N ASN A 584 -3.99 12.44 -43.81
CA ASN A 584 -4.57 12.86 -42.53
C ASN A 584 -4.83 14.38 -42.46
N GLU A 585 -3.95 15.21 -43.04
CA GLU A 585 -4.13 16.67 -43.08
C GLU A 585 -5.25 17.11 -44.03
N GLU A 586 -5.39 16.46 -45.20
CA GLU A 586 -6.52 16.73 -46.10
C GLU A 586 -7.86 16.37 -45.44
N VAL A 587 -7.92 15.22 -44.74
CA VAL A 587 -9.10 14.80 -43.98
C VAL A 587 -9.42 15.83 -42.90
N ARG A 588 -8.41 16.26 -42.12
CA ARG A 588 -8.58 17.25 -41.06
C ARG A 588 -9.14 18.57 -41.59
N LEU A 589 -8.54 19.13 -42.63
CA LEU A 589 -8.98 20.40 -43.22
C LEU A 589 -10.41 20.32 -43.78
N ALA A 590 -10.77 19.21 -44.42
CA ALA A 590 -12.11 19.01 -44.97
C ALA A 590 -13.17 18.93 -43.85
N LEU A 591 -12.90 18.19 -42.79
CA LEU A 591 -13.80 18.02 -41.65
C LEU A 591 -13.93 19.30 -40.81
N GLU A 592 -12.83 20.04 -40.60
CA GLU A 592 -12.89 21.36 -39.95
C GLU A 592 -13.73 22.36 -40.74
N ARG A 593 -13.61 22.35 -42.07
CA ARG A 593 -14.43 23.19 -42.94
C ARG A 593 -15.91 22.83 -42.84
N LEU A 594 -16.24 21.55 -42.62
CA LEU A 594 -17.60 21.07 -42.45
C LEU A 594 -18.23 21.56 -41.13
N ASN A 595 -17.41 21.74 -40.08
CA ASN A 595 -17.84 22.24 -38.76
C ASN A 595 -18.17 23.75 -38.74
N LEU A 596 -17.66 24.52 -39.71
CA LEU A 596 -17.82 25.97 -39.75
C LEU A 596 -19.30 26.39 -39.74
N GLY A 597 -19.67 27.21 -38.75
CA GLY A 597 -21.03 27.76 -38.62
C GLY A 597 -22.07 26.82 -38.02
N ARG A 598 -21.80 25.51 -37.94
CA ARG A 598 -22.74 24.48 -37.45
C ARG A 598 -23.14 24.68 -35.99
N LEU A 599 -22.22 25.16 -35.17
CA LEU A 599 -22.53 25.52 -33.79
C LEU A 599 -23.48 26.72 -33.68
N ARG A 600 -23.33 27.73 -34.56
CA ARG A 600 -24.22 28.90 -34.59
C ARG A 600 -25.63 28.52 -35.02
N ILE A 601 -25.73 27.62 -36.00
CA ILE A 601 -27.00 27.02 -36.41
C ILE A 601 -27.65 26.37 -35.18
N ALA A 602 -26.94 25.49 -34.47
CA ALA A 602 -27.46 24.83 -33.29
C ALA A 602 -27.90 25.82 -32.19
N SER A 603 -26.98 26.65 -31.67
CA SER A 603 -27.25 27.41 -30.45
C SER A 603 -28.13 28.64 -30.68
N LYS A 604 -27.99 29.34 -31.82
CA LYS A 604 -28.67 30.61 -32.10
C LYS A 604 -29.74 30.52 -33.18
N GLY A 605 -29.86 29.41 -33.92
CA GLY A 605 -30.86 29.26 -34.98
C GLY A 605 -30.63 30.21 -36.16
N VAL A 606 -29.37 30.55 -36.45
CA VAL A 606 -29.00 31.46 -37.54
C VAL A 606 -27.77 30.95 -38.30
N THR A 607 -27.67 31.30 -39.58
CA THR A 607 -26.51 31.02 -40.44
C THR A 607 -26.05 32.28 -41.17
N ARG A 608 -24.95 32.18 -41.95
CA ARG A 608 -24.52 33.25 -42.87
C ARG A 608 -24.94 32.91 -44.29
N ASP A 609 -25.52 33.89 -44.99
CA ASP A 609 -25.80 33.79 -46.43
C ASP A 609 -24.54 34.04 -47.28
N SER A 610 -24.69 34.02 -48.61
CA SER A 610 -23.61 34.29 -49.58
C SER A 610 -23.00 35.68 -49.44
N ASN A 611 -23.75 36.64 -48.89
CA ASN A 611 -23.32 38.02 -48.65
C ASN A 611 -22.73 38.21 -47.23
N LYS A 612 -22.52 37.12 -46.49
CA LYS A 612 -22.02 37.09 -45.10
C LYS A 612 -22.96 37.71 -44.06
N SER A 613 -24.21 38.00 -44.42
CA SER A 613 -25.26 38.50 -43.52
C SER A 613 -25.87 37.38 -42.68
N ILE A 614 -26.31 37.71 -41.45
CA ILE A 614 -26.91 36.73 -40.54
C ILE A 614 -28.39 36.54 -40.88
N VAL A 615 -28.81 35.31 -41.16
CA VAL A 615 -30.21 34.95 -41.49
C VAL A 615 -30.72 33.83 -40.57
N LYS A 616 -32.01 33.87 -40.21
CA LYS A 616 -32.67 32.82 -39.41
C LYS A 616 -32.85 31.55 -40.23
N VAL A 617 -32.67 30.39 -39.60
CA VAL A 617 -32.96 29.08 -40.19
C VAL A 617 -34.24 28.51 -39.60
N ASP A 618 -34.97 27.72 -40.37
CA ASP A 618 -36.14 26.99 -39.85
C ASP A 618 -35.74 25.86 -38.89
N THR A 619 -36.70 25.36 -38.12
CA THR A 619 -36.47 24.34 -37.08
C THR A 619 -35.95 23.01 -37.63
N LYS A 620 -36.37 22.60 -38.84
CA LYS A 620 -35.91 21.35 -39.45
C LYS A 620 -34.45 21.48 -39.87
N THR A 621 -34.09 22.60 -40.49
CA THR A 621 -32.70 22.94 -40.85
C THR A 621 -31.84 23.01 -39.59
N GLN A 622 -32.30 23.66 -38.53
CA GLN A 622 -31.58 23.70 -37.25
C GLN A 622 -31.29 22.31 -36.70
N GLN A 623 -32.27 21.40 -36.73
CA GLN A 623 -32.11 20.04 -36.25
C GLN A 623 -31.17 19.19 -37.11
N ARG A 624 -31.26 19.32 -38.43
CA ARG A 624 -30.44 18.55 -39.38
C ARG A 624 -28.98 19.01 -39.37
N ASP A 625 -28.76 20.32 -39.42
CA ASP A 625 -27.47 20.93 -39.72
C ASP A 625 -26.73 21.46 -38.48
N GLY A 626 -27.39 21.44 -37.31
CA GLY A 626 -26.82 21.94 -36.07
C GLY A 626 -25.82 20.97 -35.43
N MET A 627 -24.66 21.50 -35.02
CA MET A 627 -23.72 20.81 -34.13
C MET A 627 -24.01 21.19 -32.68
N TYR A 628 -24.71 20.30 -31.96
CA TYR A 628 -25.12 20.51 -30.57
C TYR A 628 -24.01 20.06 -29.61
N MET A 629 -23.03 20.93 -29.34
CA MET A 629 -21.92 20.64 -28.43
C MET A 629 -22.41 20.45 -26.99
N ILE A 630 -22.34 19.21 -26.50
CA ILE A 630 -22.89 18.83 -25.21
C ILE A 630 -22.12 17.62 -24.66
N GLY A 631 -21.92 17.55 -23.35
CA GLY A 631 -21.22 16.48 -22.66
C GLY A 631 -22.11 15.28 -22.30
N ASP A 632 -21.50 14.22 -21.77
CA ASP A 632 -22.18 12.93 -21.48
C ASP A 632 -23.29 13.04 -20.43
N VAL A 633 -23.25 14.08 -19.59
CA VAL A 633 -24.33 14.44 -18.65
C VAL A 633 -25.69 14.57 -19.34
N ALA A 634 -25.73 14.91 -20.64
CA ALA A 634 -26.98 15.01 -21.37
C ALA A 634 -27.82 13.73 -21.35
N SER A 635 -27.17 12.57 -21.26
CA SER A 635 -27.86 11.27 -21.18
C SER A 635 -28.61 11.08 -19.85
N LEU A 636 -28.19 11.79 -18.79
CA LEU A 636 -28.70 11.66 -17.43
C LEU A 636 -29.96 12.49 -17.19
N TYR A 637 -30.07 13.68 -17.80
CA TYR A 637 -31.23 14.54 -17.62
C TYR A 637 -32.43 14.13 -18.48
N LYS A 638 -33.63 14.40 -17.95
CA LYS A 638 -34.93 14.16 -18.62
C LYS A 638 -35.89 15.34 -18.52
N LYS A 639 -35.54 16.37 -17.74
CA LYS A 639 -36.36 17.57 -17.49
C LYS A 639 -35.46 18.81 -17.40
N THR A 640 -36.07 19.98 -17.54
CA THR A 640 -35.44 21.27 -17.23
C THR A 640 -35.53 21.59 -15.75
N PHE A 641 -34.71 22.54 -15.30
CA PHE A 641 -34.65 23.01 -13.91
C PHE A 641 -34.14 24.47 -13.88
N SER A 642 -34.18 25.14 -12.73
CA SER A 642 -33.58 26.47 -12.59
C SER A 642 -32.07 26.39 -12.30
N ILE A 643 -31.34 27.48 -12.51
CA ILE A 643 -29.93 27.57 -12.06
C ILE A 643 -29.81 27.35 -10.54
N VAL A 644 -30.78 27.87 -9.78
CA VAL A 644 -30.80 27.72 -8.31
C VAL A 644 -30.93 26.25 -7.90
N ASP A 645 -31.81 25.49 -8.57
CA ASP A 645 -31.96 24.04 -8.31
C ASP A 645 -30.67 23.28 -8.63
N LEU A 646 -30.01 23.62 -9.76
CA LEU A 646 -28.75 23.01 -10.14
C LEU A 646 -27.66 23.24 -9.08
N HIS A 647 -27.50 24.49 -8.61
CA HIS A 647 -26.50 24.81 -7.60
C HIS A 647 -26.83 24.18 -6.24
N ALA A 648 -28.12 24.10 -5.89
CA ALA A 648 -28.57 23.44 -4.65
C ALA A 648 -28.29 21.94 -4.67
N GLU A 649 -28.53 21.24 -5.79
CA GLU A 649 -28.19 19.83 -5.96
C GLU A 649 -26.68 19.60 -5.74
N VAL A 650 -25.85 20.39 -6.43
CA VAL A 650 -24.39 20.23 -6.40
C VAL A 650 -23.78 20.66 -5.07
N SER A 651 -24.38 21.58 -4.32
CA SER A 651 -23.77 22.16 -3.10
C SER A 651 -24.46 21.78 -1.80
N LYS A 652 -25.79 21.76 -1.73
CA LYS A 652 -26.54 21.47 -0.49
C LYS A 652 -26.92 20.00 -0.41
N GLU A 653 -27.50 19.46 -1.48
CA GLU A 653 -28.03 18.09 -1.46
C GLU A 653 -26.90 17.04 -1.47
N HIS A 654 -25.74 17.33 -2.08
CA HIS A 654 -24.58 16.42 -2.02
C HIS A 654 -24.09 16.19 -0.58
N GLN A 655 -24.17 17.19 0.30
CA GLN A 655 -23.75 17.05 1.71
C GLN A 655 -24.68 16.11 2.47
N LYS A 656 -25.98 16.24 2.22
CA LYS A 656 -26.98 15.33 2.78
C LYS A 656 -26.76 13.90 2.28
N TYR A 657 -26.44 13.77 0.99
CA TYR A 657 -26.11 12.47 0.40
C TYR A 657 -24.84 11.87 1.03
N LEU A 658 -23.75 12.64 1.13
CA LEU A 658 -22.52 12.18 1.79
C LEU A 658 -22.80 11.73 3.22
N SER A 659 -23.65 12.44 3.96
CA SER A 659 -23.98 12.14 5.36
C SER A 659 -24.89 10.92 5.52
N SER A 660 -25.71 10.58 4.52
CA SER A 660 -26.69 9.49 4.60
C SER A 660 -26.11 8.11 4.28
N VAL A 661 -24.94 8.05 3.65
CA VAL A 661 -24.29 6.77 3.31
C VAL A 661 -23.73 6.12 4.59
N GLU A 662 -24.20 4.94 4.97
CA GLU A 662 -23.58 4.22 6.08
C GLU A 662 -22.18 3.76 5.67
N ILE A 663 -21.16 4.23 6.40
CA ILE A 663 -19.80 3.68 6.26
C ILE A 663 -19.76 2.47 7.17
N VAL A 664 -19.60 1.29 6.58
CA VAL A 664 -19.21 0.10 7.33
C VAL A 664 -17.79 0.37 7.81
N THR A 665 -17.68 0.97 9.00
CA THR A 665 -16.39 1.08 9.68
C THR A 665 -15.99 -0.33 10.08
N THR A 666 -14.72 -0.66 9.90
CA THR A 666 -14.00 -1.92 10.20
C THR A 666 -14.10 -2.40 11.66
N LYS A 667 -15.07 -1.91 12.45
CA LYS A 667 -15.38 -2.39 13.80
C LYS A 667 -15.72 -3.88 13.84
N THR A 668 -16.41 -4.41 12.84
CA THR A 668 -16.76 -5.83 12.78
C THR A 668 -15.57 -6.77 12.60
N GLU A 669 -14.47 -6.30 12.01
CA GLU A 669 -13.23 -7.08 11.91
C GLU A 669 -12.39 -6.96 13.18
N GLU A 670 -12.32 -5.80 13.81
CA GLU A 670 -11.66 -5.62 15.11
C GLU A 670 -12.28 -6.50 16.22
N GLU A 671 -13.62 -6.62 16.23
CA GLU A 671 -14.35 -7.47 17.18
C GLU A 671 -14.17 -8.96 16.89
N ALA A 672 -14.07 -9.37 15.62
CA ALA A 672 -13.74 -10.73 15.23
C ALA A 672 -12.24 -11.07 15.45
N ARG A 673 -11.36 -10.08 15.38
CA ARG A 673 -9.90 -10.20 15.55
C ARG A 673 -9.50 -10.25 17.03
N LYS A 674 -10.24 -9.56 17.91
CA LYS A 674 -10.09 -9.64 19.37
C LYS A 674 -10.32 -11.04 19.97
N GLN A 675 -10.86 -11.99 19.22
CA GLN A 675 -11.13 -13.36 19.68
C GLN A 675 -10.13 -14.42 19.17
N LYS A 676 -9.17 -14.07 18.30
CA LYS A 676 -8.19 -15.05 17.78
C LYS A 676 -6.84 -14.93 18.47
N HIS A 677 -6.34 -16.06 18.96
CA HIS A 677 -4.92 -16.23 19.29
C HIS A 677 -4.12 -16.11 17.99
N GLU A 678 -3.37 -15.02 17.85
CA GLU A 678 -2.57 -14.73 16.67
C GLU A 678 -1.11 -15.17 16.90
N ASP A 679 -0.61 -15.95 15.97
CA ASP A 679 0.79 -16.37 15.88
C ASP A 679 1.72 -15.16 15.67
N ILE A 680 2.97 -15.26 16.15
CA ILE A 680 3.96 -14.18 16.04
C ILE A 680 5.07 -14.56 15.05
N ALA A 681 5.21 -13.78 13.98
CA ALA A 681 6.26 -13.95 12.99
C ALA A 681 7.56 -13.24 13.41
N ILE A 682 8.69 -13.93 13.24
CA ILE A 682 10.04 -13.36 13.31
C ILE A 682 10.42 -12.89 11.91
N VAL A 683 10.54 -11.58 11.68
CA VAL A 683 10.74 -11.00 10.35
C VAL A 683 12.14 -10.44 10.10
N GLY A 684 12.91 -10.20 11.16
CA GLY A 684 14.32 -9.79 11.07
C GLY A 684 15.10 -10.13 12.33
N MET A 685 16.41 -10.28 12.22
CA MET A 685 17.27 -10.61 13.36
C MET A 685 18.72 -10.15 13.18
N ALA A 686 19.42 -9.87 14.28
CA ALA A 686 20.85 -9.51 14.32
C ALA A 686 21.50 -9.92 15.64
N CYS A 687 22.78 -10.29 15.63
CA CYS A 687 23.49 -10.73 16.84
C CYS A 687 25.00 -10.48 16.81
N LEU A 688 25.57 -10.36 18.01
CA LEU A 688 26.99 -10.35 18.34
C LEU A 688 27.20 -11.38 19.46
N PHE A 689 27.91 -12.46 19.16
CA PHE A 689 28.22 -13.55 20.10
C PHE A 689 29.72 -13.87 20.06
N PRO A 690 30.24 -14.60 21.06
CA PRO A 690 31.63 -15.06 21.02
C PRO A 690 31.97 -15.76 19.71
N GLY A 691 32.99 -15.26 19.03
CA GLY A 691 33.43 -15.76 17.72
C GLY A 691 32.56 -15.37 16.52
N ALA A 692 31.45 -14.64 16.69
CA ALA A 692 30.52 -14.28 15.61
C ALA A 692 30.04 -12.82 15.69
N SER A 693 30.35 -12.02 14.67
CA SER A 693 29.97 -10.60 14.60
C SER A 693 28.68 -10.34 13.82
N ASN A 694 27.99 -11.40 13.38
CA ASN A 694 26.69 -11.33 12.70
C ASN A 694 26.02 -12.71 12.65
N VAL A 695 24.76 -12.74 12.20
CA VAL A 695 23.92 -13.96 12.11
C VAL A 695 24.50 -15.02 11.17
N LYS A 696 25.19 -14.61 10.09
CA LYS A 696 25.78 -15.55 9.12
C LYS A 696 26.98 -16.28 9.73
N GLU A 697 27.87 -15.54 10.37
CA GLU A 697 29.00 -16.11 11.12
C GLU A 697 28.52 -16.99 12.26
N TYR A 698 27.47 -16.56 12.99
CA TYR A 698 26.90 -17.35 14.07
C TYR A 698 26.41 -18.72 13.56
N TRP A 699 25.65 -18.74 12.47
CA TRP A 699 25.22 -19.99 11.84
C TRP A 699 26.40 -20.84 11.34
N HIS A 700 27.40 -20.21 10.72
CA HIS A 700 28.59 -20.89 10.24
C HIS A 700 29.37 -21.56 11.38
N ASN A 701 29.53 -20.88 12.50
CA ASN A 701 30.21 -21.40 13.68
C ASN A 701 29.45 -22.59 14.29
N ILE A 702 28.11 -22.52 14.36
CA ILE A 702 27.27 -23.64 14.80
C ILE A 702 27.51 -24.87 13.91
N LEU A 703 27.47 -24.71 12.59
CA LEU A 703 27.70 -25.80 11.65
C LEU A 703 29.13 -26.35 11.72
N ASN A 704 30.12 -25.50 11.95
CA ASN A 704 31.51 -25.93 12.07
C ASN A 704 31.89 -26.43 13.46
N ARG A 705 30.95 -26.46 14.42
CA ARG A 705 31.19 -26.90 15.80
C ARG A 705 32.32 -26.13 16.48
N VAL A 706 32.37 -24.82 16.26
CA VAL A 706 33.40 -23.93 16.80
C VAL A 706 33.18 -23.75 18.31
N ASP A 707 34.19 -24.11 19.12
CA ASP A 707 34.30 -23.73 20.52
C ASP A 707 34.89 -22.32 20.60
N ALA A 708 34.11 -21.36 21.10
CA ALA A 708 34.47 -19.95 21.20
C ALA A 708 34.93 -19.56 22.61
N ILE A 709 35.16 -20.53 23.50
CA ILE A 709 35.67 -20.29 24.84
C ILE A 709 37.19 -20.09 24.81
N GLN A 710 37.66 -19.09 25.56
CA GLN A 710 39.08 -18.76 25.69
C GLN A 710 39.40 -18.34 27.13
N GLU A 711 40.69 -18.30 27.47
CA GLU A 711 41.11 -17.65 28.71
C GLU A 711 40.87 -16.14 28.63
N VAL A 712 40.59 -15.53 29.78
CA VAL A 712 40.54 -14.07 29.92
C VAL A 712 41.90 -13.49 29.52
N SER A 713 41.91 -12.50 28.63
CA SER A 713 43.15 -11.80 28.25
C SER A 713 43.50 -10.70 29.25
N THR A 714 44.79 -10.38 29.35
CA THR A 714 45.28 -9.25 30.17
C THR A 714 44.77 -7.89 29.69
N GLU A 715 44.29 -7.80 28.45
CA GLU A 715 43.62 -6.61 27.92
C GLU A 715 42.24 -6.37 28.57
N ARG A 716 41.58 -7.43 29.06
CA ARG A 716 40.32 -7.33 29.82
C ARG A 716 40.59 -7.10 31.30
N TRP A 717 41.31 -8.03 31.94
CA TRP A 717 41.81 -7.92 33.30
C TRP A 717 42.87 -8.99 33.54
N ASN A 718 43.82 -8.74 34.45
CA ASN A 718 44.91 -9.68 34.69
C ASN A 718 44.41 -10.93 35.45
N PRO A 719 44.42 -12.14 34.83
CA PRO A 719 43.99 -13.35 35.50
C PRO A 719 44.85 -13.70 36.71
N ASP A 720 46.15 -13.43 36.69
CA ASP A 720 47.07 -13.74 37.80
C ASP A 720 46.66 -13.04 39.11
N THR A 721 45.99 -11.90 39.00
CA THR A 721 45.50 -11.13 40.15
C THR A 721 44.28 -11.78 40.80
N PHE A 722 43.42 -12.45 40.04
CA PHE A 722 42.10 -12.89 40.53
C PHE A 722 41.88 -14.40 40.45
N TYR A 723 42.73 -15.15 39.75
CA TYR A 723 42.60 -16.59 39.60
C TYR A 723 43.35 -17.35 40.70
N ASP A 724 42.70 -18.36 41.28
CA ASP A 724 43.32 -19.39 42.10
C ASP A 724 42.52 -20.69 41.95
N PRO A 725 43.13 -21.82 41.54
CA PRO A 725 42.42 -23.09 41.41
C PRO A 725 41.79 -23.58 42.72
N ASP A 726 42.27 -23.16 43.90
CA ASP A 726 41.62 -23.45 45.17
C ASP A 726 40.35 -22.59 45.35
N ARG A 727 39.20 -23.27 45.32
CA ARG A 727 37.87 -22.67 45.49
C ARG A 727 37.70 -21.96 46.84
N ARG A 728 38.54 -22.28 47.83
CA ARG A 728 38.48 -21.70 49.18
C ARG A 728 39.28 -20.43 49.32
N THR A 729 40.15 -20.10 48.37
CA THR A 729 40.95 -18.89 48.47
C THR A 729 40.04 -17.64 48.51
N PRO A 730 40.15 -16.81 49.56
CA PRO A 730 39.38 -15.57 49.65
C PRO A 730 39.65 -14.67 48.45
N ASP A 731 38.61 -13.98 47.97
CA ASP A 731 38.72 -12.97 46.90
C ASP A 731 39.39 -13.45 45.59
N LYS A 732 39.35 -14.76 45.35
CA LYS A 732 39.77 -15.40 44.09
C LYS A 732 38.63 -16.14 43.40
N SER A 733 38.70 -16.15 42.07
CA SER A 733 37.92 -16.97 41.16
C SER A 733 38.68 -18.24 40.83
N TYR A 734 38.02 -19.39 40.85
CA TYR A 734 38.64 -20.65 40.43
C TYR A 734 38.48 -20.96 38.95
N SER A 735 37.93 -20.03 38.18
CA SER A 735 37.86 -20.10 36.73
C SER A 735 38.37 -18.81 36.09
N LYS A 736 38.98 -18.96 34.93
CA LYS A 736 39.57 -17.89 34.11
C LYS A 736 39.14 -17.99 32.64
N TRP A 737 38.07 -18.73 32.37
CA TRP A 737 37.56 -19.03 31.04
C TRP A 737 36.27 -18.28 30.77
N GLY A 738 36.10 -17.78 29.54
CA GLY A 738 34.90 -17.06 29.12
C GLY A 738 34.75 -16.98 27.61
N GLY A 739 33.53 -16.66 27.16
CA GLY A 739 33.26 -16.25 25.78
C GLY A 739 33.17 -14.73 25.68
N PHE A 740 33.92 -14.13 24.75
CA PHE A 740 34.02 -12.68 24.62
C PHE A 740 33.61 -12.22 23.22
N ILE A 741 32.86 -11.12 23.14
CA ILE A 741 32.59 -10.43 21.88
C ILE A 741 33.89 -9.81 21.39
N ARG A 742 34.15 -9.93 20.08
CA ARG A 742 35.30 -9.30 19.42
C ARG A 742 35.12 -7.80 19.32
N ASP A 743 36.21 -7.06 19.11
CA ASP A 743 36.11 -5.62 18.86
C ASP A 743 35.23 -5.33 17.63
N ILE A 744 34.24 -4.45 17.83
CA ILE A 744 33.31 -4.00 16.79
C ILE A 744 33.53 -2.50 16.57
N GLN A 745 33.71 -2.11 15.31
CA GLN A 745 33.74 -0.70 14.95
C GLN A 745 32.33 -0.10 15.10
N PHE A 746 32.22 0.98 15.86
CA PHE A 746 30.98 1.71 16.07
C PHE A 746 31.11 3.13 15.53
N ASP A 747 30.19 3.54 14.65
CA ASP A 747 30.10 4.90 14.15
C ASP A 747 29.07 5.71 14.96
N PRO A 748 29.52 6.61 15.86
CA PRO A 748 28.60 7.40 16.68
C PRO A 748 27.84 8.45 15.86
N LEU A 749 28.41 8.94 14.75
CA LEU A 749 27.82 10.01 13.95
C LEU A 749 26.59 9.52 13.20
N LYS A 750 26.58 8.25 12.76
CA LYS A 750 25.41 7.56 12.20
C LYS A 750 24.16 7.69 13.08
N TYR A 751 24.33 7.79 14.39
CA TYR A 751 23.24 7.86 15.38
C TYR A 751 23.07 9.25 16.01
N GLY A 752 23.81 10.26 15.54
CA GLY A 752 23.83 11.58 16.15
C GLY A 752 24.32 11.57 17.60
N ILE A 753 25.25 10.67 17.94
CA ILE A 753 25.92 10.61 19.24
C ILE A 753 27.22 11.42 19.14
N PRO A 754 27.44 12.44 19.98
CA PRO A 754 28.70 13.17 20.00
C PRO A 754 29.86 12.25 20.39
N PRO A 755 31.02 12.32 19.71
CA PRO A 755 32.18 11.50 20.07
C PRO A 755 32.67 11.69 21.52
N ALA A 756 32.48 12.88 22.09
CA ALA A 756 32.85 13.17 23.48
C ALA A 756 32.06 12.33 24.50
N SER A 757 30.79 12.01 24.21
CA SER A 757 29.90 11.25 25.08
C SER A 757 30.26 9.76 25.15
N LEU A 758 31.08 9.25 24.22
CA LEU A 758 31.45 7.83 24.15
C LEU A 758 32.17 7.36 25.41
N LYS A 759 33.06 8.19 25.97
CA LYS A 759 33.80 7.85 27.21
C LYS A 759 32.89 7.68 28.42
N SER A 760 31.70 8.27 28.37
CA SER A 760 30.68 8.23 29.41
C SER A 760 29.52 7.31 29.04
N THR A 761 29.59 6.52 27.96
CA THR A 761 28.50 5.63 27.54
C THR A 761 28.97 4.18 27.55
N GLU A 762 28.21 3.32 28.22
CA GLU A 762 28.48 1.89 28.30
C GLU A 762 28.54 1.26 26.88
N PRO A 763 29.65 0.62 26.48
CA PRO A 763 29.79 -0.01 25.17
C PRO A 763 28.63 -0.94 24.80
N MET A 764 28.09 -1.69 25.76
CA MET A 764 26.95 -2.58 25.51
C MET A 764 25.68 -1.82 25.10
N GLN A 765 25.45 -0.57 25.55
CA GLN A 765 24.34 0.26 25.06
C GLN A 765 24.50 0.60 23.58
N LEU A 766 25.73 0.88 23.16
CA LEU A 766 26.05 1.23 21.77
C LEU A 766 25.93 0.01 20.84
N LEU A 767 26.44 -1.14 21.28
CA LEU A 767 26.31 -2.40 20.54
C LEU A 767 24.85 -2.86 20.45
N ALA A 768 24.06 -2.65 21.50
CA ALA A 768 22.61 -2.92 21.46
C ALA A 768 21.90 -2.03 20.42
N LEU A 769 22.27 -0.74 20.33
CA LEU A 769 21.75 0.17 19.31
C LEU A 769 22.10 -0.25 17.89
N GLU A 770 23.36 -0.60 17.63
CA GLU A 770 23.78 -1.09 16.31
C GLU A 770 23.07 -2.40 15.96
N THR A 771 22.96 -3.34 16.89
CA THR A 771 22.29 -4.63 16.69
C THR A 771 20.79 -4.43 16.43
N ALA A 772 20.13 -3.54 17.15
CA ALA A 772 18.73 -3.16 16.95
C ALA A 772 18.49 -2.60 15.53
N TRP A 773 19.35 -1.69 15.08
CA TRP A 773 19.29 -1.16 13.72
C TRP A 773 19.54 -2.24 12.66
N GLN A 774 20.50 -3.14 12.88
CA GLN A 774 20.77 -4.26 11.98
C GLN A 774 19.58 -5.23 11.87
N ALA A 775 18.86 -5.48 12.95
CA ALA A 775 17.66 -6.33 12.92
C ALA A 775 16.52 -5.68 12.12
N LEU A 776 16.31 -4.36 12.26
CA LEU A 776 15.35 -3.61 11.43
C LEU A 776 15.76 -3.59 9.95
N LYS A 777 17.06 -3.45 9.67
CA LYS A 777 17.61 -3.57 8.32
C LYS A 777 17.40 -4.97 7.74
N ASP A 778 17.65 -6.02 8.51
CA ASP A 778 17.39 -7.39 8.07
C ASP A 778 15.90 -7.63 7.81
N ALA A 779 15.01 -7.00 8.58
CA ALA A 779 13.57 -6.98 8.31
C ALA A 779 13.18 -6.12 7.08
N GLY A 780 14.11 -5.39 6.45
CA GLY A 780 13.83 -4.54 5.28
C GLY A 780 13.16 -3.19 5.62
N TYR A 781 13.18 -2.76 6.88
CA TYR A 781 12.59 -1.50 7.33
C TYR A 781 13.55 -0.30 7.26
N HIS A 782 14.75 -0.48 6.69
CA HIS A 782 15.63 0.63 6.32
C HIS A 782 15.22 1.28 4.99
N GLU A 783 14.51 0.55 4.13
CA GLU A 783 14.02 1.01 2.82
C GLU A 783 12.50 1.22 2.78
N ARG A 784 11.74 0.62 3.71
CA ARG A 784 10.28 0.63 3.75
C ARG A 784 9.76 1.47 4.90
N GLU A 785 8.65 2.17 4.69
CA GLU A 785 7.90 2.77 5.79
C GLU A 785 7.26 1.68 6.66
N PHE A 786 7.18 1.95 7.96
CA PHE A 786 6.59 1.07 8.96
C PHE A 786 6.05 1.93 10.12
N PRO A 787 5.11 1.42 10.93
CA PRO A 787 4.43 2.21 11.95
C PRO A 787 5.35 2.49 13.14
N ARG A 788 6.23 3.49 12.99
CA ARG A 788 7.15 3.96 14.05
C ARG A 788 6.42 4.36 15.32
N GLU A 789 5.23 4.94 15.18
CA GLU A 789 4.37 5.33 16.30
C GLU A 789 3.87 4.14 17.14
N LYS A 790 3.79 2.96 16.53
CA LYS A 790 3.33 1.72 17.16
C LYS A 790 4.44 0.66 17.20
N THR A 791 5.70 1.10 17.26
CA THR A 791 6.85 0.21 17.39
C THR A 791 7.38 0.22 18.81
N SER A 792 7.20 -0.88 19.55
CA SER A 792 7.73 -1.05 20.90
C SER A 792 9.20 -1.51 20.89
N VAL A 793 9.98 -1.15 21.91
CA VAL A 793 11.39 -1.55 22.11
C VAL A 793 11.54 -2.22 23.47
N ILE A 794 11.79 -3.53 23.49
CA ILE A 794 11.80 -4.33 24.72
C ILE A 794 13.13 -5.07 24.81
N PHE A 795 13.96 -4.73 25.79
CA PHE A 795 15.32 -5.29 25.90
C PHE A 795 15.54 -6.04 27.22
N GLY A 796 16.02 -7.28 27.13
CA GLY A 796 16.59 -7.99 28.27
C GLY A 796 17.93 -7.38 28.66
N VAL A 797 18.05 -6.83 29.86
CA VAL A 797 19.27 -6.19 30.36
C VAL A 797 19.37 -6.45 31.85
N GLY A 798 20.51 -6.93 32.32
CA GLY A 798 20.74 -7.21 33.73
C GLY A 798 22.23 -7.24 34.09
N GLY A 799 22.54 -7.05 35.36
CA GLY A 799 23.90 -7.00 35.87
C GLY A 799 24.52 -5.60 35.99
N THR A 800 25.70 -5.54 36.60
CA THR A 800 26.51 -4.33 36.78
C THR A 800 27.57 -4.27 35.69
N PHE A 801 27.50 -3.27 34.81
CA PHE A 801 28.46 -3.07 33.73
C PHE A 801 29.74 -2.36 34.21
N ASP A 802 30.82 -2.51 33.45
CA ASP A 802 32.16 -2.03 33.81
C ASP A 802 32.18 -0.52 34.09
N LEU A 803 31.60 0.27 33.19
CA LEU A 803 31.59 1.73 33.35
C LEU A 803 30.84 2.17 34.61
N GLY A 804 29.72 1.50 34.92
CA GLY A 804 28.96 1.75 36.14
C GLY A 804 29.75 1.41 37.40
N MET A 805 30.49 0.29 37.38
CA MET A 805 31.36 -0.13 38.49
C MET A 805 32.50 0.86 38.72
N ASP A 806 33.09 1.40 37.65
CA ASP A 806 34.14 2.41 37.75
C ASP A 806 33.63 3.72 38.38
N TYR A 807 32.42 4.16 38.02
CA TYR A 807 31.77 5.32 38.65
C TYR A 807 31.43 5.08 40.14
N VAL A 808 30.96 3.87 40.46
CA VAL A 808 30.72 3.46 41.86
C VAL A 808 32.03 3.46 42.63
N PHE A 809 33.09 2.85 42.09
CA PHE A 809 34.40 2.81 42.74
C PHE A 809 34.98 4.21 42.94
N ARG A 810 34.95 5.06 41.91
CA ARG A 810 35.37 6.47 42.00
C ARG A 810 34.67 7.21 43.14
N THR A 811 33.36 7.02 43.28
CA THR A 811 32.55 7.67 44.31
C THR A 811 32.82 7.10 45.70
N MET A 812 32.90 5.78 45.81
CA MET A 812 33.11 5.08 47.08
C MET A 812 34.54 5.24 47.62
N LEU A 813 35.52 5.51 46.75
CA LEU A 813 36.89 5.86 47.14
C LEU A 813 36.88 7.08 48.08
N MET A 814 36.12 8.12 47.76
CA MET A 814 35.99 9.32 48.59
C MET A 814 35.30 9.05 49.92
N HIS A 815 34.43 8.04 49.97
CA HIS A 815 33.76 7.64 51.20
C HIS A 815 34.68 6.82 52.10
N HIS A 816 35.41 5.84 51.56
CA HIS A 816 36.19 4.90 52.37
C HIS A 816 37.61 5.36 52.69
N LEU A 817 38.31 6.01 51.75
CA LEU A 817 39.72 6.37 51.92
C LEU A 817 39.99 7.27 53.15
N PRO A 818 39.13 8.24 53.53
CA PRO A 818 39.34 9.04 54.72
C PRO A 818 39.35 8.26 56.05
N HIS A 819 38.76 7.07 56.07
CA HIS A 819 38.69 6.20 57.25
C HIS A 819 39.93 5.31 57.42
N VAL A 820 40.95 5.46 56.56
CA VAL A 820 42.21 4.72 56.66
C VAL A 820 43.22 5.52 57.48
N ASP A 821 43.21 5.31 58.80
CA ASP A 821 43.98 6.10 59.78
C ASP A 821 45.50 6.02 59.61
N THR A 822 46.01 5.03 58.87
CA THR A 822 47.44 4.83 58.61
C THR A 822 48.01 5.73 57.51
N LEU A 823 47.16 6.42 56.74
CA LEU A 823 47.59 7.29 55.64
C LEU A 823 47.48 8.77 56.02
N THR A 824 48.51 9.55 55.69
CA THR A 824 48.49 11.00 55.81
C THR A 824 47.56 11.65 54.78
N SER A 825 47.16 12.90 55.02
CA SER A 825 46.30 13.65 54.07
C SER A 825 46.93 13.78 52.68
N GLU A 826 48.25 13.98 52.60
CA GLU A 826 48.97 14.10 51.32
C GLU A 826 49.02 12.78 50.55
N GLU A 827 49.23 11.65 51.25
CA GLU A 827 49.18 10.32 50.63
C GLU A 827 47.78 9.99 50.10
N ARG A 828 46.73 10.34 50.86
CA ARG A 828 45.34 10.17 50.42
C ARG A 828 45.05 10.97 49.15
N GLU A 829 45.46 12.24 49.11
CA GLU A 829 45.28 13.10 47.94
C GLU A 829 46.05 12.57 46.71
N LYS A 830 47.27 12.09 46.91
CA LYS A 830 48.08 11.47 45.85
C LYS A 830 47.40 10.22 45.28
N ILE A 831 46.84 9.36 46.14
CA ILE A 831 46.09 8.17 45.73
C ILE A 831 44.87 8.59 44.89
N ILE A 832 44.06 9.53 45.39
CA ILE A 832 42.86 10.02 44.69
C ILE A 832 43.23 10.56 43.31
N ARG A 833 44.23 11.45 43.24
CA ARG A 833 44.65 12.04 41.96
C ARG A 833 45.09 10.99 40.95
N SER A 834 45.91 10.03 41.37
CA SER A 834 46.41 8.96 40.49
C SER A 834 45.32 8.03 39.98
N LEU A 835 44.31 7.72 40.80
CA LEU A 835 43.17 6.89 40.39
C LEU A 835 42.19 7.68 39.51
N TYR A 836 42.01 8.97 39.76
CA TYR A 836 41.12 9.82 38.97
C TYR A 836 41.60 10.04 37.53
N GLU A 837 42.90 9.95 37.28
CA GLU A 837 43.49 9.96 35.93
C GLU A 837 43.15 8.69 35.11
N GLN A 838 42.82 7.58 35.79
CA GLN A 838 42.50 6.29 35.16
C GLN A 838 41.00 6.00 35.13
N LEU A 839 40.23 6.57 36.07
CA LEU A 839 38.79 6.38 36.20
C LEU A 839 38.00 7.40 35.37
N PRO A 840 36.79 7.05 34.91
CA PRO A 840 35.95 7.96 34.14
C PRO A 840 35.58 9.20 34.95
N GLU A 841 35.47 10.34 34.27
CA GLU A 841 35.03 11.60 34.86
C GLU A 841 33.50 11.69 34.88
N TRP A 842 32.94 12.33 35.91
CA TRP A 842 31.52 12.63 35.98
C TRP A 842 31.17 13.78 35.03
N THR A 843 30.27 13.51 34.10
CA THR A 843 29.71 14.46 33.13
C THR A 843 28.19 14.35 33.12
N GLU A 844 27.51 15.22 32.38
CA GLU A 844 26.06 15.14 32.15
C GLU A 844 25.65 13.84 31.43
N ASP A 845 26.56 13.25 30.65
CA ASP A 845 26.32 11.99 29.93
C ASP A 845 26.56 10.75 30.80
N SER A 846 27.28 10.87 31.92
CA SER A 846 27.69 9.74 32.76
C SER A 846 26.52 8.95 33.31
N PHE A 847 25.53 9.65 33.91
CA PHE A 847 24.40 8.98 34.52
C PHE A 847 23.55 8.18 33.53
N PRO A 848 23.05 8.75 32.40
CA PRO A 848 22.37 7.94 31.39
C PRO A 848 23.29 6.89 30.72
N GLY A 849 24.58 7.12 30.78
CA GLY A 849 25.63 6.29 30.21
C GLY A 849 25.68 4.84 30.68
N PHE A 850 25.39 4.57 31.96
CA PHE A 850 25.49 3.22 32.54
C PHE A 850 24.15 2.65 33.03
N LEU A 851 23.04 3.39 32.90
CA LEU A 851 21.72 2.95 33.36
C LEU A 851 21.13 1.86 32.45
N GLY A 852 20.60 0.79 33.06
CA GLY A 852 20.02 -0.34 32.34
C GLY A 852 18.81 0.04 31.47
N ASN A 853 17.88 0.83 31.98
CA ASN A 853 16.69 1.26 31.23
C ASN A 853 17.03 2.09 29.96
N VAL A 854 18.19 2.75 29.96
CA VAL A 854 18.64 3.59 28.84
C VAL A 854 19.02 2.75 27.61
N PHE A 855 19.24 1.44 27.72
CA PHE A 855 19.38 0.56 26.54
C PHE A 855 18.17 0.69 25.61
N ALA A 856 16.95 0.44 26.13
CA ALA A 856 15.72 0.55 25.35
C ALA A 856 15.41 2.01 24.97
N GLY A 857 15.61 2.95 25.90
CA GLY A 857 15.35 4.37 25.68
C GLY A 857 16.23 4.99 24.60
N ARG A 858 17.53 4.67 24.59
CA ARG A 858 18.50 5.15 23.58
C ARG A 858 18.16 4.59 22.21
N ILE A 859 17.77 3.32 22.12
CA ILE A 859 17.32 2.71 20.87
C ILE A 859 16.07 3.42 20.34
N ALA A 860 15.04 3.56 21.17
CA ALA A 860 13.80 4.22 20.78
C ALA A 860 14.04 5.67 20.33
N ASN A 861 14.85 6.42 21.09
CA ASN A 861 15.19 7.80 20.80
C ASN A 861 16.00 7.95 19.50
N ARG A 862 17.07 7.16 19.32
CA ARG A 862 17.97 7.28 18.16
C ARG A 862 17.39 6.71 16.87
N LEU A 863 16.50 5.73 16.97
CA LEU A 863 15.82 5.13 15.82
C LEU A 863 14.43 5.71 15.56
N ASN A 864 14.01 6.74 16.30
CA ASN A 864 12.69 7.38 16.21
C ASN A 864 11.54 6.37 16.25
N LEU A 865 11.44 5.64 17.36
CA LEU A 865 10.39 4.66 17.64
C LEU A 865 9.58 5.17 18.83
N MET A 866 8.27 5.36 18.65
CA MET A 866 7.41 6.07 19.61
C MET A 866 6.45 5.14 20.38
N GLY A 867 6.57 3.82 20.17
CA GLY A 867 5.89 2.85 21.03
C GLY A 867 6.54 2.74 22.42
N SER A 868 6.02 1.82 23.25
CA SER A 868 6.56 1.62 24.59
C SER A 868 8.03 1.14 24.54
N ASN A 869 8.88 1.67 25.43
CA ASN A 869 10.26 1.21 25.56
C ASN A 869 10.60 0.95 27.04
N PHE A 870 11.20 -0.21 27.33
CA PHE A 870 11.61 -0.59 28.68
C PHE A 870 12.55 -1.81 28.66
N THR A 871 13.15 -2.10 29.81
CA THR A 871 14.02 -3.26 30.00
C THR A 871 13.42 -4.29 30.96
N ILE A 872 13.82 -5.55 30.82
CA ILE A 872 13.39 -6.69 31.64
C ILE A 872 14.62 -7.41 32.19
N ASP A 873 14.56 -7.79 33.47
CA ASP A 873 15.53 -8.67 34.11
C ASP A 873 14.82 -9.86 34.78
N ALA A 874 15.06 -11.05 34.24
CA ALA A 874 14.71 -12.36 34.78
C ALA A 874 15.96 -13.26 34.78
N ALA A 875 17.13 -12.68 35.05
CA ALA A 875 18.44 -13.33 34.97
C ALA A 875 18.64 -14.07 33.63
N CYS A 876 19.02 -15.33 33.66
CA CYS A 876 19.30 -16.13 32.47
C CYS A 876 18.11 -16.30 31.52
N ALA A 877 16.88 -15.98 31.97
CA ALA A 877 15.66 -16.10 31.19
C ALA A 877 15.14 -14.75 30.63
N SER A 878 15.83 -13.64 30.87
CA SER A 878 15.42 -12.29 30.45
C SER A 878 15.07 -12.17 28.97
N SER A 879 15.83 -12.82 28.09
CA SER A 879 15.57 -12.76 26.64
C SER A 879 14.25 -13.42 26.25
N LEU A 880 13.89 -14.58 26.83
CA LEU A 880 12.59 -15.19 26.55
C LEU A 880 11.44 -14.46 27.26
N ALA A 881 11.70 -13.84 28.42
CA ALA A 881 10.75 -12.92 29.05
C ALA A 881 10.41 -11.73 28.15
N ALA A 882 11.43 -11.13 27.51
CA ALA A 882 11.24 -10.06 26.55
C ALA A 882 10.43 -10.51 25.33
N VAL A 883 10.66 -11.74 24.83
CA VAL A 883 9.88 -12.33 23.74
C VAL A 883 8.43 -12.59 24.15
N GLU A 884 8.17 -13.08 25.37
CA GLU A 884 6.80 -13.26 25.88
C GLU A 884 6.07 -11.91 25.92
N VAL A 885 6.65 -10.91 26.58
CA VAL A 885 6.01 -9.60 26.73
C VAL A 885 5.74 -8.95 25.36
N ALA A 886 6.69 -9.04 24.43
CA ALA A 886 6.50 -8.53 23.07
C ALA A 886 5.36 -9.26 22.32
N SER A 887 5.31 -10.59 22.44
CA SER A 887 4.26 -11.40 21.84
C SER A 887 2.89 -11.03 22.40
N ARG A 888 2.79 -10.81 23.72
CA ARG A 888 1.55 -10.36 24.36
C ARG A 888 1.17 -8.94 23.95
N GLN A 889 2.11 -8.00 23.82
CA GLN A 889 1.80 -6.64 23.34
C GLN A 889 1.29 -6.64 21.90
N LEU A 890 1.90 -7.44 21.03
CA LEU A 890 1.46 -7.62 19.65
C LEU A 890 0.05 -8.22 19.61
N GLN A 891 -0.20 -9.32 20.33
CA GLN A 891 -1.52 -9.97 20.41
C GLN A 891 -2.59 -9.03 20.98
N ALA A 892 -2.24 -8.23 21.99
CA ALA A 892 -3.12 -7.22 22.57
C ALA A 892 -3.27 -5.95 21.72
N GLN A 893 -2.58 -5.88 20.57
CA GLN A 893 -2.57 -4.72 19.66
C GLN A 893 -2.11 -3.41 20.32
N LEU A 894 -1.26 -3.50 21.35
CA LEU A 894 -0.61 -2.35 21.98
C LEU A 894 0.54 -1.81 21.12
N CYS A 895 1.08 -2.66 20.23
CA CYS A 895 2.02 -2.30 19.18
C CYS A 895 1.73 -3.09 17.90
N ASP A 896 2.22 -2.62 16.76
CA ASP A 896 2.11 -3.30 15.46
C ASP A 896 3.43 -3.97 15.05
N LEU A 897 4.53 -3.55 15.68
CA LEU A 897 5.86 -4.11 15.52
C LEU A 897 6.56 -4.05 16.88
N ALA A 898 7.28 -5.11 17.24
CA ALA A 898 8.09 -5.14 18.45
C ALA A 898 9.55 -5.43 18.11
N LEU A 899 10.43 -4.53 18.53
CA LEU A 899 11.87 -4.71 18.50
C LEU A 899 12.32 -5.28 19.84
N VAL A 900 12.62 -6.57 19.83
CA VAL A 900 12.97 -7.33 21.03
C VAL A 900 14.46 -7.60 21.03
N GLY A 901 15.16 -7.29 22.09
CA GLY A 901 16.60 -7.55 22.15
C GLY A 901 17.12 -7.89 23.52
N THR A 902 18.43 -8.06 23.59
CA THR A 902 19.15 -8.43 24.80
C THR A 902 20.58 -7.94 24.70
N ALA A 903 21.19 -7.57 25.84
CA ALA A 903 22.59 -7.21 25.92
C ALA A 903 23.19 -7.58 27.27
N ASP A 904 24.34 -8.24 27.24
CA ASP A 904 25.16 -8.55 28.42
C ASP A 904 26.65 -8.55 28.03
N GLY A 905 27.44 -7.72 28.70
CA GLY A 905 28.89 -7.66 28.56
C GLY A 905 29.64 -7.91 29.87
N ASN A 906 28.96 -8.32 30.94
CA ASN A 906 29.52 -8.32 32.29
C ASN A 906 30.41 -9.53 32.55
N ASN A 907 31.64 -9.50 32.04
CA ASN A 907 32.68 -10.53 32.19
C ASN A 907 33.92 -10.00 32.96
N ASN A 908 33.70 -9.07 33.89
CA ASN A 908 34.75 -8.48 34.73
C ASN A 908 35.09 -9.34 35.98
N PRO A 909 36.13 -8.99 36.75
CA PRO A 909 36.51 -9.75 37.95
C PRO A 909 35.38 -9.89 38.98
N PHE A 910 34.53 -8.87 39.12
CA PHE A 910 33.39 -8.91 40.03
C PHE A 910 32.39 -10.01 39.67
N ALA A 911 32.08 -10.18 38.38
CA ALA A 911 31.23 -11.26 37.90
C ALA A 911 31.86 -12.64 38.15
N TYR A 912 33.14 -12.82 37.81
CA TYR A 912 33.86 -14.09 38.03
C TYR A 912 33.92 -14.48 39.50
N LEU A 913 34.17 -13.52 40.40
CA LEU A 913 34.12 -13.74 41.84
C LEU A 913 32.71 -14.11 42.30
N SER A 914 31.69 -13.38 41.85
CA SER A 914 30.29 -13.66 42.21
C SER A 914 29.88 -15.09 41.84
N PHE A 915 30.18 -15.53 40.61
CA PHE A 915 29.87 -16.91 40.17
C PHE A 915 30.79 -17.97 40.77
N SER A 916 32.02 -17.62 41.13
CA SER A 916 32.90 -18.52 41.88
C SER A 916 32.37 -18.75 43.31
N LYS A 917 31.96 -17.69 44.01
CA LYS A 917 31.45 -17.83 45.38
C LYS A 917 30.07 -18.49 45.46
N THR A 918 29.33 -18.56 44.35
CA THR A 918 28.12 -19.40 44.22
C THR A 918 28.39 -20.81 43.69
N HIS A 919 29.67 -21.17 43.46
CA HIS A 919 30.10 -22.47 42.94
C HIS A 919 29.48 -22.86 41.59
N ALA A 920 29.20 -21.88 40.72
CA ALA A 920 28.53 -22.11 39.45
C ALA A 920 29.50 -22.40 38.28
N LEU A 921 30.74 -21.90 38.32
CA LEU A 921 31.66 -21.97 37.19
C LEU A 921 32.25 -23.37 37.01
N SER A 922 32.55 -23.73 35.76
CA SER A 922 33.38 -24.89 35.43
C SER A 922 34.85 -24.55 35.69
N PRO A 923 35.59 -25.34 36.51
CA PRO A 923 37.04 -25.22 36.63
C PRO A 923 37.77 -25.59 35.34
N HIS A 924 37.18 -26.45 34.50
CA HIS A 924 37.77 -26.90 33.22
C HIS A 924 37.41 -25.99 32.04
N GLY A 925 36.63 -24.93 32.28
CA GLY A 925 36.36 -23.92 31.25
C GLY A 925 35.45 -24.40 30.13
N ARG A 926 34.53 -25.34 30.38
CA ARG A 926 33.57 -25.79 29.36
C ARG A 926 32.18 -26.02 29.93
N CYS A 927 31.15 -25.61 29.18
CA CYS A 927 29.77 -26.03 29.44
C CYS A 927 29.54 -27.43 28.85
N ARG A 928 29.92 -28.49 29.56
CA ARG A 928 29.76 -29.90 29.13
C ARG A 928 28.31 -30.38 29.27
N THR A 929 27.44 -29.79 28.46
CA THR A 929 25.99 -29.94 28.56
C THR A 929 25.56 -31.38 28.27
N PHE A 930 24.86 -32.00 29.22
CA PHE A 930 24.39 -33.40 29.17
C PHE A 930 25.50 -34.47 29.18
N ASP A 931 26.74 -34.10 29.40
CA ASP A 931 27.84 -35.04 29.59
C ASP A 931 27.91 -35.51 31.07
N ASP A 932 28.44 -36.70 31.30
CA ASP A 932 28.65 -37.24 32.65
C ASP A 932 29.65 -36.41 33.47
N SER A 933 30.60 -35.73 32.81
CA SER A 933 31.60 -34.86 33.43
C SER A 933 31.17 -33.39 33.58
N ALA A 934 29.86 -33.10 33.46
CA ALA A 934 29.28 -31.77 33.66
C ALA A 934 29.60 -31.17 35.05
N ASP A 935 30.36 -30.07 35.09
CA ASP A 935 30.94 -29.52 36.31
C ASP A 935 30.74 -28.00 36.52
N GLY A 936 29.94 -27.34 35.68
CA GLY A 936 29.61 -25.92 35.80
C GLY A 936 29.43 -25.18 34.48
N ILE A 937 29.11 -23.89 34.58
CA ILE A 937 28.99 -22.99 33.43
C ILE A 937 30.32 -22.28 33.10
N VAL A 938 30.41 -21.76 31.89
CA VAL A 938 31.38 -20.73 31.49
C VAL A 938 30.58 -19.47 31.19
N ILE A 939 30.89 -18.34 31.81
CA ILE A 939 30.15 -17.10 31.54
C ILE A 939 30.63 -16.40 30.27
N SER A 940 29.70 -15.84 29.52
CA SER A 940 29.97 -15.23 28.22
C SER A 940 29.22 -13.91 28.03
N GLU A 941 29.69 -13.12 27.08
CA GLU A 941 29.05 -11.89 26.59
C GLU A 941 28.07 -12.21 25.45
N GLY A 942 27.08 -11.36 25.21
CA GLY A 942 26.16 -11.51 24.09
C GLY A 942 25.21 -10.33 23.88
N VAL A 943 25.02 -9.94 22.62
CA VAL A 943 24.03 -8.94 22.20
C VAL A 943 23.21 -9.51 21.05
N ALA A 944 21.88 -9.39 21.10
CA ALA A 944 21.01 -9.85 20.02
C ALA A 944 19.72 -9.04 19.95
N ALA A 945 19.14 -8.96 18.75
CA ALA A 945 17.84 -8.34 18.51
C ALA A 945 17.04 -9.10 17.45
N MET A 946 15.72 -9.06 17.58
CA MET A 946 14.72 -9.60 16.66
C MET A 946 13.60 -8.58 16.41
N VAL A 947 13.03 -8.63 15.21
CA VAL A 947 11.83 -7.88 14.84
C VAL A 947 10.65 -8.85 14.79
N LEU A 948 9.65 -8.60 15.63
CA LEU A 948 8.46 -9.44 15.76
C LEU A 948 7.21 -8.70 15.27
N LYS A 949 6.31 -9.43 14.63
CA LYS A 949 5.00 -8.96 14.20
C LYS A 949 3.95 -10.05 14.37
N ARG A 950 2.67 -9.68 14.42
CA ARG A 950 1.59 -10.65 14.24
C ARG A 950 1.74 -11.29 12.86
N LEU A 951 1.59 -12.61 12.75
CA LEU A 951 1.74 -13.34 11.50
C LEU A 951 0.86 -12.78 10.37
N PRO A 952 -0.45 -12.48 10.61
CA PRO A 952 -1.29 -11.87 9.57
C PRO A 952 -0.76 -10.51 9.09
N ASP A 953 -0.15 -9.71 9.98
CA ASP A 953 0.42 -8.42 9.60
C ASP A 953 1.74 -8.57 8.84
N ALA A 954 2.56 -9.58 9.19
CA ALA A 954 3.76 -9.90 8.44
C ALA A 954 3.42 -10.37 7.02
N GLU A 955 2.38 -11.21 6.88
CA GLU A 955 1.87 -11.66 5.57
C GLU A 955 1.27 -10.50 4.77
N ARG A 956 0.43 -9.67 5.40
CA ARG A 956 -0.14 -8.45 4.80
C ARG A 956 0.93 -7.52 4.28
N ASP A 957 2.00 -7.32 5.05
CA ASP A 957 3.05 -6.37 4.71
C ASP A 957 4.12 -6.98 3.80
N GLY A 958 4.01 -8.26 3.44
CA GLY A 958 4.95 -8.97 2.56
C GLY A 958 6.32 -9.13 3.19
N ASP A 959 6.39 -9.31 4.50
CA ASP A 959 7.65 -9.50 5.21
C ASP A 959 8.21 -10.90 4.97
N ARG A 960 9.55 -11.01 4.97
CA ARG A 960 10.20 -12.32 5.02
C ARG A 960 10.01 -12.93 6.42
N ILE A 961 9.31 -14.05 6.50
CA ILE A 961 9.07 -14.77 7.75
C ILE A 961 10.14 -15.86 7.91
N TYR A 962 10.97 -15.74 8.95
CA TYR A 962 12.00 -16.73 9.27
C TYR A 962 11.41 -17.97 9.94
N ALA A 963 10.58 -17.72 10.96
CA ALA A 963 9.88 -18.70 11.76
C ALA A 963 8.67 -18.02 12.43
N VAL A 964 7.82 -18.84 13.03
CA VAL A 964 6.63 -18.40 13.74
C VAL A 964 6.70 -18.91 15.16
N ILE A 965 6.62 -18.01 16.14
CA ILE A 965 6.48 -18.33 17.56
C ILE A 965 5.01 -18.69 17.77
N LYS A 966 4.77 -19.92 18.19
CA LYS A 966 3.45 -20.49 18.41
C LYS A 966 2.95 -20.21 19.81
N GLY A 967 3.84 -20.28 20.80
CA GLY A 967 3.48 -19.96 22.18
C GLY A 967 4.70 -19.77 23.06
N VAL A 968 4.51 -19.02 24.16
CA VAL A 968 5.52 -18.83 25.20
C VAL A 968 4.86 -19.04 26.56
N GLY A 969 5.46 -19.92 27.35
CA GLY A 969 5.01 -20.23 28.70
C GLY A 969 6.05 -19.81 29.72
N SER A 970 5.58 -19.21 30.81
CA SER A 970 6.41 -18.78 31.93
C SER A 970 5.92 -19.34 33.26
N SER A 971 6.83 -19.52 34.21
CA SER A 971 6.53 -19.99 35.57
C SER A 971 7.58 -19.51 36.58
N SER A 972 7.33 -19.79 37.86
CA SER A 972 8.33 -19.67 38.93
C SER A 972 8.45 -20.97 39.70
N ASP A 973 9.67 -21.27 40.16
CA ASP A 973 10.00 -22.40 41.03
C ASP A 973 9.35 -22.29 42.42
N GLY A 974 8.96 -21.09 42.84
CA GLY A 974 8.35 -20.84 44.13
C GLY A 974 9.28 -21.19 45.30
N ARG A 975 8.71 -21.75 46.38
CA ARG A 975 9.50 -22.19 47.54
C ARG A 975 10.16 -23.55 47.27
N ASN A 976 11.48 -23.56 47.15
CA ASN A 976 12.31 -24.78 47.00
C ASN A 976 13.47 -24.80 48.03
N LYS A 977 14.37 -25.79 47.93
CA LYS A 977 15.52 -26.02 48.84
C LYS A 977 16.44 -24.79 49.01
N SER A 978 16.59 -24.00 47.96
CA SER A 978 17.36 -22.75 47.92
C SER A 978 16.77 -21.86 46.81
N LEU A 979 17.00 -20.55 46.89
CA LEU A 979 16.69 -19.60 45.83
C LEU A 979 17.30 -20.00 44.47
N THR A 980 18.50 -20.60 44.52
CA THR A 980 19.30 -20.91 43.33
C THR A 980 19.21 -22.36 42.87
N ALA A 981 18.43 -23.19 43.55
CA ALA A 981 18.30 -24.61 43.22
C ALA A 981 17.16 -24.83 42.22
N PRO A 982 17.42 -25.46 41.06
CA PRO A 982 16.39 -25.68 40.05
C PRO A 982 15.25 -26.56 40.60
N HIS A 983 14.01 -26.25 40.23
CA HIS A 983 12.83 -27.01 40.62
C HIS A 983 12.10 -27.61 39.40
N PRO A 984 12.12 -28.94 39.20
CA PRO A 984 11.47 -29.57 38.04
C PRO A 984 9.99 -29.22 37.89
N ALA A 985 9.24 -29.09 38.99
CA ALA A 985 7.83 -28.71 38.92
C ALA A 985 7.60 -27.31 38.32
N GLY A 986 8.51 -26.36 38.62
CA GLY A 986 8.50 -25.03 38.02
C GLY A 986 8.73 -25.11 36.52
N GLN A 987 9.77 -25.83 36.09
CA GLN A 987 10.08 -26.06 34.67
C GLN A 987 8.88 -26.69 33.94
N VAL A 988 8.33 -27.81 34.44
CA VAL A 988 7.16 -28.49 33.87
C VAL A 988 5.99 -27.51 33.66
N ALA A 989 5.72 -26.64 34.64
CA ALA A 989 4.64 -25.67 34.51
C ALA A 989 4.89 -24.65 33.37
N ALA A 990 6.13 -24.20 33.15
CA ALA A 990 6.45 -23.33 32.03
C ALA A 990 6.28 -24.05 30.68
N LEU A 991 6.76 -25.29 30.59
CA LEU A 991 6.61 -26.13 29.40
C LEU A 991 5.13 -26.36 29.06
N GLN A 992 4.31 -26.82 30.02
CA GLN A 992 2.88 -27.06 29.81
C GLN A 992 2.16 -25.81 29.32
N ARG A 993 2.39 -24.66 29.95
CA ARG A 993 1.79 -23.38 29.54
C ARG A 993 2.20 -22.98 28.12
N ALA A 994 3.45 -23.24 27.73
CA ALA A 994 3.93 -22.93 26.39
C ALA A 994 3.21 -23.78 25.33
N TYR A 995 3.03 -25.08 25.58
CA TYR A 995 2.31 -25.97 24.67
C TYR A 995 0.80 -25.71 24.63
N GLU A 996 0.20 -25.35 25.77
CA GLU A 996 -1.20 -24.89 25.85
C GLU A 996 -1.41 -23.60 25.05
N ASP A 997 -0.53 -22.61 25.23
CA ASP A 997 -0.55 -21.35 24.46
C ASP A 997 -0.33 -21.63 22.96
N ALA A 998 0.62 -22.51 22.62
CA ALA A 998 0.91 -22.90 21.24
C ALA A 998 -0.18 -23.74 20.56
N ARG A 999 -1.06 -24.38 21.35
CA ARG A 999 -2.06 -25.36 20.89
C ARG A 999 -1.44 -26.47 20.03
N ILE A 1000 -0.26 -26.94 20.45
CA ILE A 1000 0.53 -27.95 19.75
C ILE A 1000 0.84 -29.08 20.72
N SER A 1001 0.73 -30.33 20.24
CA SER A 1001 1.20 -31.48 21.03
C SER A 1001 2.74 -31.46 21.14
N PRO A 1002 3.31 -31.61 22.36
CA PRO A 1002 4.75 -31.75 22.56
C PRO A 1002 5.39 -32.82 21.67
N ASP A 1003 4.66 -33.90 21.38
CA ASP A 1003 5.14 -35.05 20.60
C ASP A 1003 5.55 -34.70 19.17
N THR A 1004 5.12 -33.53 18.68
CA THR A 1004 5.44 -33.05 17.34
C THR A 1004 6.71 -32.20 17.26
N VAL A 1005 7.33 -31.89 18.40
CA VAL A 1005 8.58 -31.13 18.48
C VAL A 1005 9.76 -32.07 18.24
N GLN A 1006 10.65 -31.69 17.32
CA GLN A 1006 11.76 -32.54 16.86
C GLN A 1006 13.14 -32.00 17.28
N LEU A 1007 13.19 -30.78 17.81
CA LEU A 1007 14.40 -30.16 18.35
C LEU A 1007 14.06 -29.39 19.62
N VAL A 1008 14.70 -29.70 20.74
CA VAL A 1008 14.70 -28.89 21.95
C VAL A 1008 16.09 -28.29 22.13
N GLU A 1009 16.17 -26.96 22.00
CA GLU A 1009 17.31 -26.18 22.45
C GLU A 1009 17.14 -25.89 23.94
N ALA A 1010 17.81 -26.72 24.73
CA ALA A 1010 17.70 -26.72 26.17
C ALA A 1010 18.41 -25.52 26.81
N HIS A 1011 18.02 -25.23 28.05
CA HIS A 1011 18.76 -24.32 28.91
C HIS A 1011 20.18 -24.85 29.13
N GLY A 1012 20.35 -26.15 29.38
CA GLY A 1012 21.57 -26.91 29.16
C GLY A 1012 22.83 -26.23 29.69
N THR A 1013 22.97 -26.16 31.00
CA THR A 1013 24.04 -25.37 31.63
C THR A 1013 25.34 -26.14 31.78
N GLY A 1014 25.33 -27.46 31.65
CA GLY A 1014 26.50 -28.27 31.98
C GLY A 1014 26.70 -28.37 33.49
N THR A 1015 25.62 -28.23 34.28
CA THR A 1015 25.64 -28.50 35.72
C THR A 1015 25.02 -29.87 35.99
N ALA A 1016 25.68 -30.71 36.79
CA ALA A 1016 25.21 -32.07 37.06
C ALA A 1016 23.75 -32.15 37.55
N VAL A 1017 23.32 -31.20 38.40
CA VAL A 1017 21.95 -31.14 38.93
C VAL A 1017 20.98 -30.51 37.92
N GLY A 1018 21.39 -29.42 37.25
CA GLY A 1018 20.51 -28.69 36.34
C GLY A 1018 20.16 -29.48 35.09
N ASP A 1019 21.16 -30.11 34.45
CA ASP A 1019 20.96 -30.89 33.24
C ASP A 1019 20.05 -32.11 33.50
N LYS A 1020 20.20 -32.77 34.66
CA LYS A 1020 19.30 -33.85 35.09
C LYS A 1020 17.88 -33.35 35.31
N ALA A 1021 17.70 -32.25 36.05
CA ALA A 1021 16.39 -31.67 36.34
C ALA A 1021 15.66 -31.28 35.05
N GLU A 1022 16.39 -30.72 34.08
CA GLU A 1022 15.82 -30.30 32.79
C GLU A 1022 15.30 -31.48 31.96
N ILE A 1023 16.08 -32.55 31.80
CA ILE A 1023 15.62 -33.73 31.05
C ILE A 1023 14.43 -34.40 31.76
N GLN A 1024 14.41 -34.44 33.10
CA GLN A 1024 13.26 -34.96 33.85
C GLN A 1024 11.99 -34.15 33.58
N SER A 1025 12.10 -32.82 33.56
CA SER A 1025 10.98 -31.92 33.28
C SER A 1025 10.47 -32.06 31.84
N LEU A 1026 11.40 -32.13 30.87
CA LEU A 1026 11.07 -32.37 29.47
C LEU A 1026 10.36 -33.71 29.28
N ASN A 1027 10.89 -34.78 29.88
CA ASN A 1027 10.29 -36.11 29.78
C ASN A 1027 8.89 -36.16 30.38
N ALA A 1028 8.63 -35.44 31.48
CA ALA A 1028 7.31 -35.39 32.10
C ALA A 1028 6.22 -34.72 31.23
N VAL A 1029 6.61 -33.86 30.27
CA VAL A 1029 5.67 -33.16 29.38
C VAL A 1029 5.49 -33.87 28.04
N PHE A 1030 6.53 -34.57 27.56
CA PHE A 1030 6.53 -35.29 26.29
C PHE A 1030 6.06 -36.75 26.41
N ASP A 1031 5.57 -37.20 27.57
CA ASP A 1031 5.16 -38.59 27.80
C ASP A 1031 3.73 -38.88 27.26
N GLY A 1032 3.58 -38.87 25.94
CA GLY A 1032 2.36 -39.24 25.20
C GLY A 1032 2.57 -40.45 24.28
N GLN A 1033 2.16 -41.65 24.71
CA GLN A 1033 2.03 -42.94 23.96
C GLN A 1033 3.18 -43.44 23.04
N ALA A 1034 4.29 -42.72 22.86
CA ALA A 1034 5.40 -43.08 21.98
C ALA A 1034 6.69 -43.42 22.75
N SER A 1035 6.60 -44.12 23.88
CA SER A 1035 7.75 -44.47 24.74
C SER A 1035 8.72 -45.50 24.14
N ALA A 1036 8.77 -45.66 22.81
CA ALA A 1036 9.54 -46.72 22.14
C ALA A 1036 10.58 -46.20 21.12
N SER A 1037 10.60 -44.91 20.76
CA SER A 1037 11.60 -44.38 19.80
C SER A 1037 12.07 -42.97 20.16
N GLN A 1038 13.38 -42.77 20.35
CA GLN A 1038 13.97 -41.44 20.48
C GLN A 1038 13.83 -40.69 19.14
N TYR A 1039 12.98 -39.66 19.08
CA TYR A 1039 12.70 -38.89 17.86
C TYR A 1039 13.05 -37.39 17.98
N CYS A 1040 13.26 -36.88 19.20
CA CYS A 1040 13.49 -35.47 19.45
C CYS A 1040 14.98 -35.22 19.74
N ALA A 1041 15.63 -34.38 18.94
CA ALA A 1041 16.99 -33.93 19.22
C ALA A 1041 16.99 -32.99 20.43
N VAL A 1042 17.88 -33.21 21.40
CA VAL A 1042 18.15 -32.25 22.48
C VAL A 1042 19.59 -31.76 22.41
N GLY A 1043 19.79 -30.47 22.68
CA GLY A 1043 21.10 -29.83 22.61
C GLY A 1043 21.14 -28.45 23.24
N SER A 1044 22.33 -27.85 23.30
CA SER A 1044 22.49 -26.45 23.73
C SER A 1044 23.68 -25.77 23.09
N VAL A 1045 23.49 -24.53 22.63
CA VAL A 1045 24.54 -23.67 22.08
C VAL A 1045 25.55 -23.23 23.13
N LYS A 1046 25.22 -23.36 24.43
CA LYS A 1046 26.15 -23.05 25.52
C LYS A 1046 27.42 -23.90 25.48
N SER A 1047 27.35 -25.10 24.91
CA SER A 1047 28.52 -25.93 24.65
C SER A 1047 29.56 -25.26 23.74
N MET A 1048 29.13 -24.33 22.87
CA MET A 1048 29.98 -23.66 21.87
C MET A 1048 30.39 -22.25 22.30
N ILE A 1049 29.43 -21.45 22.79
CA ILE A 1049 29.67 -20.02 23.08
C ILE A 1049 29.68 -19.70 24.58
N GLY A 1050 29.53 -20.72 25.43
CA GLY A 1050 29.31 -20.54 26.87
C GLY A 1050 27.93 -19.97 27.20
N HIS A 1051 27.74 -19.61 28.46
CA HIS A 1051 26.50 -19.06 28.96
C HIS A 1051 26.50 -17.54 28.83
N THR A 1052 25.84 -17.02 27.79
CA THR A 1052 25.65 -15.58 27.53
C THR A 1052 24.65 -14.88 28.46
N LYS A 1053 24.43 -15.44 29.66
CA LYS A 1053 23.60 -14.91 30.75
C LYS A 1053 22.23 -14.39 30.26
N ILE A 1054 21.97 -13.08 30.30
CA ILE A 1054 20.72 -12.44 29.86
C ILE A 1054 20.36 -12.79 28.41
N ALA A 1055 21.37 -12.93 27.55
CA ALA A 1055 21.22 -13.21 26.12
C ALA A 1055 21.08 -14.70 25.76
N ALA A 1056 21.10 -15.60 26.76
CA ALA A 1056 21.16 -17.04 26.53
C ALA A 1056 19.93 -17.60 25.81
N GLY A 1057 18.73 -17.15 26.20
CA GLY A 1057 17.49 -17.55 25.54
C GLY A 1057 17.42 -17.09 24.08
N MET A 1058 17.85 -15.87 23.80
CA MET A 1058 17.88 -15.33 22.43
C MET A 1058 18.88 -16.07 21.55
N ALA A 1059 20.06 -16.43 22.07
CA ALA A 1059 21.04 -17.24 21.34
C ALA A 1059 20.44 -18.60 20.93
N GLY A 1060 19.81 -19.30 21.89
CA GLY A 1060 19.11 -20.55 21.63
C GLY A 1060 17.97 -20.40 20.61
N LEU A 1061 17.15 -19.36 20.75
CA LEU A 1061 16.06 -19.07 19.82
C LEU A 1061 16.56 -18.79 18.40
N MET A 1062 17.61 -17.99 18.24
CA MET A 1062 18.23 -17.74 16.94
C MET A 1062 18.76 -19.03 16.30
N LYS A 1063 19.43 -19.89 17.08
CA LYS A 1063 19.88 -21.21 16.60
C LYS A 1063 18.71 -22.06 16.10
N CYS A 1064 17.60 -22.12 16.83
CA CYS A 1064 16.38 -22.83 16.39
C CYS A 1064 15.77 -22.24 15.12
N VAL A 1065 15.65 -20.92 15.04
CA VAL A 1065 15.13 -20.23 13.85
C VAL A 1065 15.99 -20.51 12.62
N LEU A 1066 17.31 -20.49 12.77
CA LEU A 1066 18.25 -20.82 11.70
C LEU A 1066 18.20 -22.31 11.32
N ALA A 1067 18.06 -23.20 12.31
CA ALA A 1067 17.85 -24.62 12.10
C ALA A 1067 16.58 -24.91 11.28
N LEU A 1068 15.47 -24.22 11.57
CA LEU A 1068 14.22 -24.29 10.81
C LEU A 1068 14.40 -23.78 9.38
N LYS A 1069 15.00 -22.59 9.22
CA LYS A 1069 15.26 -21.96 7.91
C LYS A 1069 16.12 -22.84 7.01
N HIS A 1070 17.21 -23.39 7.56
CA HIS A 1070 18.18 -24.19 6.83
C HIS A 1070 17.86 -25.69 6.82
N ARG A 1071 16.83 -26.12 7.56
CA ARG A 1071 16.38 -27.51 7.67
C ARG A 1071 17.52 -28.43 8.14
N THR A 1072 18.20 -28.03 9.20
CA THR A 1072 19.35 -28.75 9.78
C THR A 1072 19.16 -28.89 11.28
N LEU A 1073 19.41 -30.09 11.83
CA LEU A 1073 19.54 -30.33 13.26
C LEU A 1073 21.00 -30.07 13.67
N PRO A 1074 21.30 -28.98 14.39
CA PRO A 1074 22.66 -28.59 14.72
C PRO A 1074 23.24 -29.44 15.87
N ALA A 1075 24.54 -29.68 15.82
CA ALA A 1075 25.27 -30.40 16.86
C ALA A 1075 25.33 -29.65 18.20
N THR A 1076 25.53 -30.40 19.27
CA THR A 1076 26.00 -29.96 20.59
C THR A 1076 27.39 -30.56 20.79
N ILE A 1077 28.36 -29.77 21.26
CA ILE A 1077 29.74 -30.22 21.43
C ILE A 1077 30.04 -30.57 22.89
N GLY A 1078 31.16 -31.26 23.13
CA GLY A 1078 31.63 -31.56 24.49
C GLY A 1078 30.89 -32.68 25.22
N VAL A 1079 30.19 -33.55 24.48
CA VAL A 1079 29.54 -34.77 24.99
C VAL A 1079 30.36 -35.98 24.55
N GLU A 1080 31.14 -36.54 25.48
CA GLU A 1080 31.90 -37.79 25.32
C GLU A 1080 31.08 -38.98 25.80
N MET A 1081 30.44 -38.83 26.97
CA MET A 1081 29.54 -39.84 27.55
C MET A 1081 28.27 -39.15 28.05
N PRO A 1082 27.08 -39.53 27.56
CA PRO A 1082 25.82 -39.03 28.10
C PRO A 1082 25.72 -39.21 29.61
N ASN A 1083 25.17 -38.22 30.30
CA ASN A 1083 25.04 -38.21 31.76
C ASN A 1083 24.37 -39.49 32.29
N SER A 1084 25.11 -40.27 33.08
CA SER A 1084 24.70 -41.59 33.58
C SER A 1084 23.55 -41.53 34.59
N HIS A 1085 23.24 -40.34 35.13
CA HIS A 1085 22.11 -40.12 36.02
C HIS A 1085 20.77 -39.89 35.30
N VAL A 1086 20.77 -39.93 33.96
CA VAL A 1086 19.59 -39.83 33.10
C VAL A 1086 19.55 -41.04 32.17
N ASP A 1087 18.48 -41.83 32.26
CA ASP A 1087 18.25 -42.94 31.33
C ASP A 1087 17.59 -42.44 30.05
N PHE A 1088 18.40 -41.93 29.11
CA PHE A 1088 17.92 -41.40 27.83
C PHE A 1088 17.16 -42.42 26.98
N SER A 1089 17.40 -43.73 27.18
CA SER A 1089 16.70 -44.80 26.44
C SER A 1089 15.20 -44.86 26.76
N ARG A 1090 14.81 -44.30 27.91
CA ARG A 1090 13.42 -44.20 28.37
C ARG A 1090 12.81 -42.82 28.13
N THR A 1091 13.44 -42.00 27.31
CA THR A 1091 12.96 -40.67 26.94
C THR A 1091 12.79 -40.56 25.43
N PRO A 1092 11.97 -39.63 24.91
CA PRO A 1092 11.89 -39.36 23.47
C PRO A 1092 13.13 -38.62 22.94
N PHE A 1093 14.06 -38.23 23.83
CA PHE A 1093 15.18 -37.37 23.50
C PHE A 1093 16.45 -38.15 23.20
N TYR A 1094 17.20 -37.70 22.20
CA TYR A 1094 18.60 -38.10 21.99
C TYR A 1094 19.49 -36.87 21.91
N ILE A 1095 20.69 -36.95 22.48
CA ILE A 1095 21.67 -35.86 22.43
C ILE A 1095 22.22 -35.77 21.00
N ASN A 1096 22.04 -34.63 20.35
CA ASN A 1096 22.47 -34.45 18.96
C ASN A 1096 23.92 -33.95 18.88
N THR A 1097 24.89 -34.86 18.75
CA THR A 1097 26.35 -34.55 18.71
C THR A 1097 26.90 -34.24 17.32
N GLU A 1098 26.06 -34.36 16.28
CA GLU A 1098 26.44 -34.15 14.88
C GLU A 1098 25.40 -33.30 14.14
N ASN A 1099 25.82 -32.58 13.11
CA ASN A 1099 24.89 -31.86 12.25
C ASN A 1099 24.18 -32.85 11.33
N ARG A 1100 22.86 -32.81 11.30
CA ARG A 1100 22.05 -33.74 10.49
C ARG A 1100 21.05 -32.97 9.63
N PRO A 1101 20.76 -33.41 8.40
CA PRO A 1101 19.61 -32.92 7.67
C PRO A 1101 18.33 -33.12 8.50
N TRP A 1102 17.54 -32.07 8.64
CA TRP A 1102 16.25 -32.15 9.33
C TRP A 1102 15.19 -32.62 8.34
N LEU A 1103 15.19 -33.92 8.05
CA LEU A 1103 14.15 -34.57 7.25
C LEU A 1103 12.84 -34.55 8.06
N SER A 1104 11.70 -34.22 7.46
CA SER A 1104 10.42 -34.23 8.19
C SER A 1104 9.94 -35.68 8.31
N PRO A 1105 9.94 -36.30 9.50
CA PRO A 1105 9.49 -37.68 9.67
C PRO A 1105 7.97 -37.86 9.47
N HIS A 1106 7.19 -36.78 9.62
CA HIS A 1106 5.74 -36.78 9.44
C HIS A 1106 5.33 -35.74 8.38
N GLN A 1107 4.45 -36.12 7.44
CA GLN A 1107 3.91 -35.19 6.43
C GLN A 1107 2.80 -34.28 6.98
N ASP A 1108 2.29 -34.57 8.18
CA ASP A 1108 1.07 -33.97 8.71
C ASP A 1108 1.30 -32.65 9.48
N HIS A 1109 2.55 -32.25 9.71
CA HIS A 1109 2.87 -31.00 10.40
C HIS A 1109 4.21 -30.38 9.95
N PRO A 1110 4.39 -29.05 10.09
CA PRO A 1110 5.69 -28.40 9.83
C PRO A 1110 6.74 -28.79 10.88
N ARG A 1111 8.03 -28.57 10.56
CA ARG A 1111 9.13 -28.70 11.53
C ARG A 1111 8.89 -27.78 12.72
N ARG A 1112 9.12 -28.30 13.92
CA ARG A 1112 8.91 -27.59 15.19
C ARG A 1112 10.12 -27.74 16.08
N ALA A 1113 10.56 -26.62 16.63
CA ALA A 1113 11.60 -26.56 17.66
C ALA A 1113 10.98 -26.04 18.95
N ALA A 1114 11.69 -26.18 20.07
CA ALA A 1114 11.38 -25.47 21.30
C ALA A 1114 12.66 -25.00 21.99
N VAL A 1115 12.57 -23.94 22.80
CA VAL A 1115 13.72 -23.30 23.46
C VAL A 1115 13.40 -23.08 24.94
N SER A 1116 14.30 -23.50 25.82
CA SER A 1116 14.18 -23.31 27.27
C SER A 1116 15.18 -22.30 27.81
N ALA A 1117 14.74 -21.43 28.72
CA ALA A 1117 15.62 -20.60 29.53
C ALA A 1117 15.14 -20.56 30.99
N PHE A 1118 16.00 -21.02 31.91
CA PHE A 1118 15.69 -21.09 33.33
C PHE A 1118 16.61 -20.13 34.09
N GLY A 1119 16.03 -19.11 34.70
CA GLY A 1119 16.76 -18.10 35.46
C GLY A 1119 17.18 -18.63 36.82
N PHE A 1120 18.40 -18.33 37.25
CA PHE A 1120 18.91 -18.81 38.54
C PHE A 1120 18.08 -18.32 39.75
N GLY A 1121 17.30 -17.24 39.61
CA GLY A 1121 16.35 -16.77 40.63
C GLY A 1121 15.03 -17.56 40.70
N GLY A 1122 14.91 -18.64 39.92
CA GLY A 1122 13.74 -19.51 39.89
C GLY A 1122 12.61 -19.05 38.97
N THR A 1123 12.91 -18.31 37.90
CA THR A 1123 11.91 -17.94 36.87
C THR A 1123 12.20 -18.70 35.58
N ASN A 1124 11.21 -19.41 35.04
CA ASN A 1124 11.38 -20.30 33.89
C ASN A 1124 10.56 -19.81 32.70
N PHE A 1125 11.15 -19.92 31.50
CA PHE A 1125 10.48 -19.63 30.24
C PHE A 1125 10.74 -20.74 29.24
N HIS A 1126 9.72 -21.05 28.44
CA HIS A 1126 9.79 -22.00 27.34
C HIS A 1126 9.03 -21.44 26.13
N ALA A 1127 9.63 -21.48 24.94
CA ALA A 1127 9.04 -20.99 23.71
C ALA A 1127 8.99 -22.11 22.65
N VAL A 1128 7.90 -22.15 21.87
CA VAL A 1128 7.65 -23.14 20.79
C VAL A 1128 7.55 -22.45 19.44
#